data_AF-A0A932T025-F1
#
_entry.id   AF-A0A932T025-F1
#
_cell.length_a   1.000
_cell.length_b   1.000
_cell.length_c   1.000
_cell.angle_alpha   90.00
_cell.angle_beta   90.00
_cell.angle_gamma   90.00
#
_symmetry.space_group_name_H-M   'P 1'
#
loop_
_entity.id
_entity.type
_entity.pdbx_description
1 polymer ?
#
loop_
_entity_poly.entity_id
_entity_poly.type
_entity_poly.pdbx_seq_one_letter_code
_entity_poly.pdbx_strand_id
1 'polypeptide(L)'
;AALELADEDVRPWLAMCERLLPAARRGFWNANARLLYDLQQVCLDHEQEMYRIDVLGWALSRGKRPLKRPLANQRIVLMSKHLRRAARRVPAVVIDDAGRRELGELLHAAADAAEQILRRRFEPLVAGALSDSRLSPDSVVERVGFRKLTHELLDGIVNRGFLTLGDLRDAISRNDLKSPDLSGAREFFAGDPLLLADRQLGVQLDGVYQRGPFYLRWMQRASSVAFGVPFGRVVTKYLALPFGLAFLGLMAVEEIVLLAFGHQAPAAVEPSAAMLENPHATAAVVQHPAVHPHLVYSQERMFWLGCVVFALINVRFFREAVLLVVRSAWKLVKGTFFDFPRWVAGLRPVAWFLQSFPMLLLRRFVLAPALSTAIFWGLLPALGMYPPLHRWWALWIFAGSVLVLNSRTGRDTQELAREFLTRAIYSVRVHLVIGLFTFIVDGVRWLMDGVERVLYAVDEWLRFRSGESRLVLTVKAVFGLAWAFVHGVIRFCVTLLIEPQINPIKHFPVVTVSHKLVLGTFYFPLSRLLQNFYDKPTAFTMSGLILFCIPGIFGFLAWELKENWKLYAANRSKTLRPVRIGSHGETLRRLLVPGFHSGTIPRLFAKRRRAARHAGVDPRVDKQVRFAEKLNHEAESLRHFVEREMIGLLEQSRTFRDRSLYVDRVQLATNRVSIFLGDRRHAVEPVVIEFAEQSGWIVTEVAEPGWLREMTEEDRTVFRGALAGLYKRGAVRLVREQIESHLVAAPLPPGGQATGPCRDAEMLAGRATHPYDVSPDGLVVWPYGHFESAVTYPLENIPTLSPKPRSLARAAGLGPLPRTALVFEEHSLLWEDWRAYWETEQNLSAIPIRLVANVELLKRI
;
A
#
# COMPACT_ATOMS: atom_id res chain seq x y z
N ALA A 1 -21.09 17.86 -30.47
CA ALA A 1 -20.01 18.89 -30.37
C ALA A 1 -19.02 18.57 -29.25
N ALA A 2 -19.39 18.67 -27.97
CA ALA A 2 -18.47 18.47 -26.83
C ALA A 2 -17.73 17.10 -26.83
N LEU A 3 -18.43 16.04 -27.20
CA LEU A 3 -17.90 14.67 -27.24
C LEU A 3 -17.61 14.17 -28.66
N GLU A 4 -17.66 15.04 -29.67
CA GLU A 4 -17.49 14.66 -31.08
C GLU A 4 -18.44 13.52 -31.55
N LEU A 5 -19.62 13.40 -30.91
CA LEU A 5 -20.64 12.40 -31.22
C LEU A 5 -21.17 12.54 -32.66
N ALA A 6 -21.47 11.40 -33.30
CA ALA A 6 -22.20 11.36 -34.56
C ALA A 6 -23.69 11.67 -34.34
N ASP A 7 -24.40 12.08 -35.40
CA ASP A 7 -25.83 12.45 -35.32
C ASP A 7 -26.72 11.28 -34.84
N GLU A 8 -26.33 10.04 -35.15
CA GLU A 8 -27.02 8.82 -34.71
C GLU A 8 -26.93 8.62 -33.17
N ASP A 9 -25.82 9.04 -32.57
CA ASP A 9 -25.57 8.91 -31.12
C ASP A 9 -26.31 9.97 -30.28
N VAL A 10 -26.87 11.01 -30.91
CA VAL A 10 -27.57 12.10 -30.20
C VAL A 10 -28.96 11.67 -29.71
N ARG A 11 -29.66 10.82 -30.46
CA ARG A 11 -31.04 10.43 -30.15
C ARG A 11 -31.19 9.73 -28.79
N PRO A 12 -30.32 8.76 -28.42
CA PRO A 12 -30.36 8.14 -27.09
C PRO A 12 -30.22 9.15 -25.94
N TRP A 13 -29.36 10.16 -26.09
CA TRP A 13 -29.18 11.21 -25.08
C TRP A 13 -30.43 12.07 -24.88
N LEU A 14 -31.11 12.44 -25.95
CA LEU A 14 -32.37 13.20 -25.88
C LEU A 14 -33.46 12.40 -25.15
N ALA A 15 -33.66 11.15 -25.56
CA ALA A 15 -34.64 10.26 -24.93
C ALA A 15 -34.34 10.05 -23.43
N MET A 16 -33.06 9.93 -23.07
CA MET A 16 -32.66 9.77 -21.68
C MET A 16 -32.90 11.04 -20.85
N CYS A 17 -32.62 12.23 -21.39
CA CYS A 17 -32.94 13.50 -20.73
C CYS A 17 -34.44 13.62 -20.45
N GLU A 18 -35.29 13.26 -21.41
CA GLU A 18 -36.75 13.25 -21.25
C GLU A 18 -37.20 12.32 -20.12
N ARG A 19 -36.59 11.13 -20.00
CA ARG A 19 -36.86 10.18 -18.90
C ARG A 19 -36.43 10.71 -17.52
N LEU A 20 -35.35 11.49 -17.46
CA LEU A 20 -34.79 11.99 -16.19
C LEU A 20 -35.50 13.22 -15.64
N LEU A 21 -36.03 14.08 -16.52
CA LEU A 21 -36.64 15.36 -16.17
C LEU A 21 -37.82 15.28 -15.18
N PRO A 22 -38.79 14.36 -15.29
CA PRO A 22 -39.95 14.30 -14.39
C PRO A 22 -39.56 14.13 -12.92
N ALA A 23 -38.58 13.26 -12.65
CA ALA A 23 -38.09 13.03 -11.30
C ALA A 23 -37.17 14.17 -10.82
N ALA A 24 -36.42 14.82 -11.72
CA ALA A 24 -35.62 16.00 -11.38
C ALA A 24 -36.47 17.18 -10.86
N ARG A 25 -37.70 17.32 -11.34
CA ARG A 25 -38.64 18.38 -10.90
C ARG A 25 -39.15 18.19 -9.46
N ARG A 26 -39.05 16.99 -8.89
CA ARG A 26 -39.59 16.68 -7.56
C ARG A 26 -38.56 16.96 -6.46
N GLY A 27 -38.64 18.14 -5.87
CA GLY A 27 -37.82 18.54 -4.72
C GLY A 27 -36.56 19.34 -5.10
N PHE A 28 -35.96 19.98 -4.11
CA PHE A 28 -34.77 20.82 -4.31
C PHE A 28 -33.50 19.98 -4.42
N TRP A 29 -32.78 20.10 -5.53
CA TRP A 29 -31.43 19.56 -5.71
C TRP A 29 -31.27 18.05 -5.43
N ASN A 30 -32.23 17.26 -5.92
CA ASN A 30 -32.24 15.81 -5.83
C ASN A 30 -31.19 15.14 -6.76
N ALA A 31 -31.06 13.81 -6.71
CA ALA A 31 -30.04 13.07 -7.47
C ALA A 31 -30.16 13.25 -9.00
N ASN A 32 -31.39 13.25 -9.53
CA ASN A 32 -31.67 13.45 -10.95
C ASN A 32 -31.29 14.87 -11.40
N ALA A 33 -31.70 15.90 -10.65
CA ALA A 33 -31.36 17.30 -10.92
C ALA A 33 -29.84 17.53 -10.90
N ARG A 34 -29.15 16.89 -9.95
CA ARG A 34 -27.69 16.90 -9.82
C ARG A 34 -26.98 16.26 -11.01
N LEU A 35 -27.49 15.15 -11.53
CA LEU A 35 -26.93 14.50 -12.72
C LEU A 35 -27.14 15.37 -13.96
N LEU A 36 -28.36 15.89 -14.18
CA LEU A 36 -28.66 16.81 -15.28
C LEU A 36 -27.79 18.07 -15.23
N TYR A 37 -27.55 18.59 -14.02
CA TYR A 37 -26.64 19.72 -13.84
C TYR A 37 -25.20 19.39 -14.25
N ASP A 38 -24.68 18.19 -13.91
CA ASP A 38 -23.35 17.79 -14.36
C ASP A 38 -23.28 17.69 -15.90
N LEU A 39 -24.33 17.17 -16.56
CA LEU A 39 -24.42 17.16 -18.02
C LEU A 39 -24.45 18.58 -18.62
N GLN A 40 -25.20 19.49 -18.01
CA GLN A 40 -25.23 20.90 -18.41
C GLN A 40 -23.84 21.55 -18.29
N GLN A 41 -23.10 21.26 -17.21
CA GLN A 41 -21.74 21.79 -17.04
C GLN A 41 -20.80 21.32 -18.16
N VAL A 42 -20.93 20.09 -18.66
CA VAL A 42 -20.13 19.61 -19.80
C VAL A 42 -20.34 20.48 -21.04
N CYS A 43 -21.59 20.87 -21.34
CA CYS A 43 -21.89 21.77 -22.45
C CYS A 43 -21.33 23.17 -22.20
N LEU A 44 -21.52 23.71 -21.00
CA LEU A 44 -21.02 25.06 -20.65
C LEU A 44 -19.49 25.13 -20.69
N ASP A 45 -18.79 24.10 -20.22
CA ASP A 45 -17.32 24.03 -20.26
C ASP A 45 -16.78 23.90 -21.69
N HIS A 46 -17.58 23.35 -22.61
CA HIS A 46 -17.25 23.30 -24.04
C HIS A 46 -17.46 24.67 -24.72
N GLU A 47 -18.55 25.36 -24.39
CA GLU A 47 -18.95 26.64 -25.01
C GLU A 47 -18.16 27.84 -24.45
N GLN A 48 -17.78 27.81 -23.17
CA GLN A 48 -17.15 28.95 -22.49
C GLN A 48 -15.65 28.76 -22.31
N GLU A 49 -14.87 29.74 -22.77
CA GLU A 49 -13.45 29.78 -22.52
C GLU A 49 -13.14 30.21 -21.08
N MET A 50 -12.20 29.50 -20.45
CA MET A 50 -11.72 29.79 -19.10
C MET A 50 -10.44 30.61 -19.12
N TYR A 51 -10.36 31.58 -18.21
CA TYR A 51 -9.23 32.48 -18.06
C TYR A 51 -8.74 32.52 -16.61
N ARG A 52 -7.42 32.51 -16.43
CA ARG A 52 -6.77 32.85 -15.17
C ARG A 52 -6.51 34.35 -15.12
N ILE A 53 -6.78 34.97 -13.97
CA ILE A 53 -6.40 36.35 -13.69
C ILE A 53 -5.06 36.33 -12.93
N ASP A 54 -4.01 36.89 -13.52
CA ASP A 54 -2.66 36.93 -12.92
C ASP A 54 -2.25 38.36 -12.57
N VAL A 55 -2.81 38.89 -11.47
CA VAL A 55 -2.53 40.27 -11.01
C VAL A 55 -1.06 40.45 -10.64
N LEU A 56 -0.47 39.50 -9.93
CA LEU A 56 0.94 39.56 -9.50
C LEU A 56 1.87 39.45 -10.69
N GLY A 57 1.65 38.51 -11.61
CA GLY A 57 2.46 38.36 -12.80
C GLY A 57 2.37 39.58 -13.72
N TRP A 58 1.19 40.18 -13.87
CA TRP A 58 1.00 41.43 -14.61
C TRP A 58 1.78 42.58 -13.95
N ALA A 59 1.63 42.77 -12.64
CA ALA A 59 2.31 43.84 -11.89
C ALA A 59 3.85 43.68 -11.90
N LEU A 60 4.36 42.49 -11.58
CA LEU A 60 5.80 42.19 -11.54
C LEU A 60 6.46 42.27 -12.92
N SER A 61 5.70 41.95 -13.98
CA SER A 61 6.18 42.10 -15.36
C SER A 61 6.05 43.51 -15.92
N ARG A 62 5.56 44.47 -15.11
CA ARG A 62 5.24 45.85 -15.52
C ARG A 62 4.35 45.88 -16.77
N GLY A 63 3.32 45.04 -16.78
CA GLY A 63 2.32 44.95 -17.85
C GLY A 63 2.75 44.14 -19.08
N LYS A 64 3.96 43.56 -19.11
CA LYS A 64 4.41 42.73 -20.25
C LYS A 64 3.69 41.38 -20.34
N ARG A 65 3.21 40.84 -19.22
CA ARG A 65 2.37 39.64 -19.19
C ARG A 65 0.90 40.04 -19.16
N PRO A 66 0.02 39.36 -19.92
CA PRO A 66 -1.40 39.69 -19.94
C PRO A 66 -2.05 39.42 -18.59
N LEU A 67 -2.94 40.31 -18.15
CA LEU A 67 -3.71 40.13 -16.92
C LEU A 67 -4.68 38.93 -17.01
N LYS A 68 -5.28 38.72 -18.20
CA LYS A 68 -6.11 37.56 -18.52
C LYS A 68 -5.30 36.55 -19.32
N ARG A 69 -5.15 35.34 -18.81
CA ARG A 69 -4.46 34.24 -19.50
C ARG A 69 -5.42 33.10 -19.82
N PRO A 70 -5.58 32.69 -21.08
CA PRO A 70 -6.49 31.60 -21.45
C PRO A 70 -5.98 30.26 -20.91
N LEU A 71 -6.90 29.41 -20.46
CA LEU A 71 -6.64 28.07 -19.92
C LEU A 71 -7.19 26.99 -20.85
N ALA A 72 -6.61 26.87 -22.04
CA ALA A 72 -7.11 26.02 -23.12
C ALA A 72 -7.23 24.53 -22.74
N ASN A 73 -6.36 24.04 -21.86
CA ASN A 73 -6.31 22.65 -21.43
C ASN A 73 -7.37 22.31 -20.37
N GLN A 74 -7.89 23.30 -19.65
CA GLN A 74 -8.78 23.05 -18.51
C GLN A 74 -10.15 22.53 -18.93
N ARG A 75 -10.69 23.01 -20.06
CA ARG A 75 -12.00 22.59 -20.57
C ARG A 75 -12.13 21.06 -20.68
N ILE A 76 -11.11 20.42 -21.25
CA ILE A 76 -11.10 18.97 -21.51
C ILE A 76 -11.12 18.19 -20.19
N VAL A 77 -10.37 18.70 -19.19
CA VAL A 77 -10.29 18.09 -17.88
C VAL A 77 -11.60 18.21 -17.10
N LEU A 78 -12.25 19.38 -17.14
CA LEU A 78 -13.54 19.57 -16.47
C LEU A 78 -14.64 18.73 -17.12
N MET A 79 -14.70 18.68 -18.44
CA MET A 79 -15.66 17.82 -19.17
C MET A 79 -15.53 16.35 -18.74
N SER A 80 -14.30 15.80 -18.72
CA SER A 80 -14.05 14.43 -18.25
C SER A 80 -14.46 14.24 -16.78
N LYS A 81 -14.18 15.21 -15.91
CA LYS A 81 -14.55 15.20 -14.49
C LYS A 81 -16.07 15.21 -14.28
N HIS A 82 -16.80 16.06 -15.02
CA HIS A 82 -18.25 16.17 -14.93
C HIS A 82 -18.95 14.91 -15.44
N LEU A 83 -18.50 14.32 -16.55
CA LEU A 83 -19.03 13.05 -17.06
C LEU A 83 -18.81 11.88 -16.09
N ARG A 84 -17.61 11.75 -15.54
CA ARG A 84 -17.33 10.74 -14.51
C ARG A 84 -18.16 10.95 -13.24
N ARG A 85 -18.40 12.20 -12.85
CA ARG A 85 -19.26 12.53 -11.71
C ARG A 85 -20.72 12.16 -11.99
N ALA A 86 -21.21 12.40 -13.20
CA ALA A 86 -22.53 11.99 -13.65
C ALA A 86 -22.68 10.45 -13.65
N ALA A 87 -21.69 9.72 -14.19
CA ALA A 87 -21.67 8.25 -14.18
C ALA A 87 -21.76 7.68 -12.75
N ARG A 88 -21.00 8.24 -11.79
CA ARG A 88 -21.05 7.84 -10.37
C ARG A 88 -22.39 8.10 -9.69
N ARG A 89 -23.25 8.96 -10.25
CA ARG A 89 -24.56 9.31 -9.70
C ARG A 89 -25.68 8.39 -10.18
N VAL A 90 -25.46 7.60 -11.25
CA VAL A 90 -26.45 6.68 -11.83
C VAL A 90 -27.14 5.78 -10.79
N PRO A 91 -26.44 5.18 -9.81
CA PRO A 91 -27.11 4.31 -8.82
C PRO A 91 -28.10 5.03 -7.90
N ALA A 92 -27.96 6.35 -7.74
CA ALA A 92 -28.81 7.16 -6.86
C ALA A 92 -29.98 7.84 -7.59
N VAL A 93 -30.03 7.72 -8.91
CA VAL A 93 -31.05 8.36 -9.75
C VAL A 93 -32.32 7.52 -9.75
N VAL A 94 -33.45 8.20 -9.63
CA VAL A 94 -34.78 7.60 -9.72
C VAL A 94 -35.14 7.46 -11.19
N ILE A 95 -35.05 6.23 -11.69
CA ILE A 95 -35.41 5.76 -13.04
C ILE A 95 -35.69 4.25 -12.97
N ASP A 96 -36.41 3.70 -13.94
CA ASP A 96 -36.64 2.25 -14.07
C ASP A 96 -35.33 1.48 -14.35
N ASP A 97 -35.35 0.16 -14.14
CA ASP A 97 -34.14 -0.67 -14.24
C ASP A 97 -33.58 -0.80 -15.67
N ALA A 98 -34.43 -0.68 -16.70
CA ALA A 98 -33.98 -0.66 -18.09
C ALA A 98 -33.33 0.69 -18.40
N GLY A 99 -33.99 1.79 -18.05
CA GLY A 99 -33.45 3.14 -18.18
C GLY A 99 -32.16 3.35 -17.39
N ARG A 100 -32.00 2.73 -16.21
CA ARG A 100 -30.75 2.80 -15.44
C ARG A 100 -29.57 2.12 -16.16
N ARG A 101 -29.80 0.97 -16.79
CA ARG A 101 -28.78 0.25 -17.57
C ARG A 101 -28.34 1.06 -18.78
N GLU A 102 -29.32 1.52 -19.56
CA GLU A 102 -29.08 2.36 -20.75
C GLU A 102 -28.35 3.67 -20.38
N LEU A 103 -28.78 4.35 -19.31
CA LEU A 103 -28.10 5.55 -18.80
C LEU A 103 -26.66 5.26 -18.37
N GLY A 104 -26.45 4.13 -17.70
CA GLY A 104 -25.13 3.67 -17.29
C GLY A 104 -24.21 3.47 -18.50
N GLU A 105 -24.68 2.74 -19.51
CA GLU A 105 -23.94 2.48 -20.75
C GLU A 105 -23.58 3.78 -21.49
N LEU A 106 -24.54 4.69 -21.68
CA LEU A 106 -24.31 5.98 -22.32
C LEU A 106 -23.28 6.84 -21.57
N LEU A 107 -23.43 6.97 -20.24
CA LEU A 107 -22.51 7.77 -19.43
C LEU A 107 -21.11 7.15 -19.33
N HIS A 108 -21.00 5.82 -19.29
CA HIS A 108 -19.71 5.15 -19.33
C HIS A 108 -19.01 5.37 -20.67
N ALA A 109 -19.71 5.15 -21.79
CA ALA A 109 -19.18 5.41 -23.12
C ALA A 109 -18.73 6.88 -23.31
N ALA A 110 -19.54 7.84 -22.83
CA ALA A 110 -19.17 9.26 -22.88
C ALA A 110 -17.99 9.61 -21.98
N ALA A 111 -17.93 9.05 -20.76
CA ALA A 111 -16.79 9.27 -19.87
C ALA A 111 -15.49 8.69 -20.46
N ASP A 112 -15.57 7.53 -21.10
CA ASP A 112 -14.44 6.88 -21.76
C ASP A 112 -13.98 7.68 -22.99
N ALA A 113 -14.91 8.18 -23.82
CA ALA A 113 -14.60 9.05 -24.94
C ALA A 113 -13.91 10.34 -24.49
N ALA A 114 -14.42 10.99 -23.43
CA ALA A 114 -13.80 12.18 -22.86
C ALA A 114 -12.40 11.90 -22.29
N GLU A 115 -12.20 10.74 -21.65
CA GLU A 115 -10.89 10.29 -21.18
C GLU A 115 -9.93 10.06 -22.35
N GLN A 116 -10.37 9.47 -23.46
CA GLN A 116 -9.55 9.27 -24.66
C GLN A 116 -9.14 10.60 -25.29
N ILE A 117 -10.05 11.57 -25.42
CA ILE A 117 -9.75 12.92 -25.93
C ILE A 117 -8.70 13.59 -25.03
N LEU A 118 -8.86 13.49 -23.71
CA LEU A 118 -7.89 13.99 -22.74
C LEU A 118 -6.53 13.34 -22.92
N ARG A 119 -6.45 12.01 -22.98
CA ARG A 119 -5.18 11.29 -23.15
C ARG A 119 -4.49 11.68 -24.46
N ARG A 120 -5.20 11.67 -25.60
CA ARG A 120 -4.65 12.08 -26.91
C ARG A 120 -4.06 13.49 -26.89
N ARG A 121 -4.70 14.42 -26.17
CA ARG A 121 -4.22 15.81 -26.07
C ARG A 121 -3.04 15.97 -25.11
N PHE A 122 -3.11 15.34 -23.94
CA PHE A 122 -2.16 15.60 -22.84
C PHE A 122 -0.92 14.70 -22.89
N GLU A 123 -0.99 13.51 -23.47
CA GLU A 123 0.14 12.59 -23.59
C GLU A 123 1.38 13.24 -24.24
N PRO A 124 1.30 13.88 -25.43
CA PRO A 124 2.46 14.52 -26.04
C PRO A 124 2.99 15.71 -25.22
N LEU A 125 2.12 16.44 -24.50
CA LEU A 125 2.53 17.55 -23.63
C LEU A 125 3.29 17.04 -22.40
N VAL A 126 2.77 16.01 -21.74
CA VAL A 126 3.45 15.40 -20.59
C VAL A 126 4.78 14.78 -21.03
N ALA A 127 4.78 14.00 -22.11
CA ALA A 127 5.99 13.36 -22.64
C ALA A 127 7.04 14.41 -23.08
N GLY A 128 6.62 15.48 -23.76
CA GLY A 128 7.50 16.59 -24.15
C GLY A 128 8.14 17.25 -22.93
N ALA A 129 7.33 17.64 -21.94
CA ALA A 129 7.84 18.25 -20.71
C ALA A 129 8.82 17.37 -19.92
N LEU A 130 8.60 16.04 -19.90
CA LEU A 130 9.52 15.08 -19.26
C LEU A 130 10.84 14.96 -20.06
N SER A 131 10.76 14.88 -21.38
CA SER A 131 11.94 14.81 -22.24
C SER A 131 12.80 16.07 -22.11
N ASP A 132 12.16 17.25 -22.18
CA ASP A 132 12.82 18.56 -22.05
C ASP A 132 13.44 18.80 -20.66
N SER A 133 13.02 18.03 -19.64
CA SER A 133 13.54 18.10 -18.27
C SER A 133 14.63 17.07 -17.97
N ARG A 134 15.21 16.45 -19.00
CA ARG A 134 16.29 15.45 -18.91
C ARG A 134 15.86 14.13 -18.28
N LEU A 135 14.56 13.82 -18.32
CA LEU A 135 14.03 12.50 -18.03
C LEU A 135 13.87 11.75 -19.36
N SER A 136 14.99 11.49 -20.03
CA SER A 136 15.03 10.76 -21.30
C SER A 136 15.43 9.30 -21.06
N PRO A 137 14.79 8.34 -21.73
CA PRO A 137 15.11 6.91 -21.57
C PRO A 137 16.30 6.50 -22.44
N ASP A 138 17.26 5.78 -21.86
CA ASP A 138 18.45 5.28 -22.59
C ASP A 138 18.35 3.80 -22.98
N SER A 139 17.41 3.05 -22.40
CA SER A 139 17.23 1.60 -22.60
C SER A 139 15.78 1.23 -22.91
N VAL A 140 15.55 0.01 -23.41
CA VAL A 140 14.19 -0.54 -23.66
C VAL A 140 13.32 -0.46 -22.40
N VAL A 141 13.87 -0.92 -21.27
CA VAL A 141 13.15 -0.93 -20.00
C VAL A 141 12.83 0.50 -19.55
N GLU A 142 13.74 1.45 -19.75
CA GLU A 142 13.48 2.85 -19.43
C GLU A 142 12.49 3.51 -20.39
N ARG A 143 12.41 3.10 -21.67
CA ARG A 143 11.33 3.54 -22.57
C ARG A 143 9.96 3.08 -22.10
N VAL A 144 9.86 1.85 -21.60
CA VAL A 144 8.63 1.36 -20.96
C VAL A 144 8.35 2.13 -19.67
N GLY A 145 9.38 2.39 -18.86
CA GLY A 145 9.30 3.25 -17.68
C GLY A 145 8.78 4.66 -18.02
N PHE A 146 9.28 5.28 -19.09
CA PHE A 146 8.85 6.58 -19.58
C PHE A 146 7.37 6.60 -19.97
N ARG A 147 6.93 5.64 -20.81
CA ARG A 147 5.51 5.49 -21.19
C ARG A 147 4.63 5.29 -19.96
N LYS A 148 5.05 4.42 -19.04
CA LYS A 148 4.38 4.18 -17.76
C LYS A 148 4.28 5.45 -16.92
N LEU A 149 5.36 6.23 -16.81
CA LEU A 149 5.38 7.49 -16.05
C LEU A 149 4.36 8.48 -16.62
N THR A 150 4.36 8.67 -17.95
CA THR A 150 3.40 9.52 -18.65
C THR A 150 1.96 9.07 -18.37
N HIS A 151 1.67 7.77 -18.50
CA HIS A 151 0.33 7.24 -18.27
C HIS A 151 -0.12 7.37 -16.81
N GLU A 152 0.76 7.15 -15.83
CA GLU A 152 0.46 7.36 -14.41
C GLU A 152 0.13 8.83 -14.10
N LEU A 153 0.82 9.78 -14.73
CA LEU A 153 0.51 11.20 -14.59
C LEU A 153 -0.83 11.55 -15.23
N LEU A 154 -1.12 11.00 -16.41
CA LEU A 154 -2.43 11.16 -17.06
C LEU A 154 -3.56 10.58 -16.21
N ASP A 155 -3.37 9.43 -15.58
CA ASP A 155 -4.35 8.88 -14.63
C ASP A 155 -4.60 9.84 -13.47
N GLY A 156 -3.54 10.51 -12.99
CA GLY A 156 -3.64 11.56 -11.98
C GLY A 156 -4.55 12.71 -12.42
N ILE A 157 -4.38 13.20 -13.65
CA ILE A 157 -5.22 14.26 -14.25
C ILE A 157 -6.67 13.77 -14.39
N VAL A 158 -6.87 12.57 -14.93
CA VAL A 158 -8.20 11.99 -15.17
C VAL A 158 -8.96 11.72 -13.86
N ASN A 159 -8.26 11.35 -12.79
CA ASN A 159 -8.88 11.02 -11.50
C ASN A 159 -9.14 12.25 -10.62
N ARG A 160 -8.21 13.21 -10.58
CA ARG A 160 -8.27 14.37 -9.67
C ARG A 160 -8.60 15.69 -10.36
N GLY A 161 -8.35 15.80 -11.66
CA GLY A 161 -8.48 17.02 -12.45
C GLY A 161 -7.26 17.94 -12.39
N PHE A 162 -6.21 17.57 -11.65
CA PHE A 162 -4.97 18.34 -11.55
C PHE A 162 -3.79 17.44 -11.18
N LEU A 163 -2.58 17.97 -11.33
CA LEU A 163 -1.33 17.36 -10.87
C LEU A 163 -0.55 18.33 -9.99
N THR A 164 0.24 17.79 -9.06
CA THR A 164 1.10 18.56 -8.17
C THR A 164 2.56 18.10 -8.27
N LEU A 165 3.49 18.89 -7.72
CA LEU A 165 4.89 18.48 -7.59
C LEU A 165 5.05 17.16 -6.83
N GLY A 166 4.24 16.93 -5.79
CA GLY A 166 4.27 15.69 -5.01
C GLY A 166 3.90 14.47 -5.88
N ASP A 167 2.92 14.62 -6.77
CA ASP A 167 2.50 13.56 -7.69
C ASP A 167 3.58 13.19 -8.68
N LEU A 168 4.19 14.22 -9.29
CA LEU A 168 5.30 14.06 -10.21
C LEU A 168 6.47 13.34 -9.55
N ARG A 169 6.87 13.80 -8.36
CA ARG A 169 7.93 13.16 -7.59
C ARG A 169 7.60 11.71 -7.27
N ASP A 170 6.41 11.45 -6.73
CA ASP A 170 6.02 10.12 -6.29
C ASP A 170 5.91 9.15 -7.46
N ALA A 171 5.51 9.63 -8.65
CA ALA A 171 5.53 8.85 -9.88
C ALA A 171 6.98 8.49 -10.27
N ILE A 172 7.91 9.46 -10.34
CA ILE A 172 9.32 9.22 -10.66
C ILE A 172 10.00 8.30 -9.61
N SER A 173 9.72 8.51 -8.32
CA SER A 173 10.23 7.70 -7.21
C SER A 173 9.84 6.22 -7.33
N ARG A 174 8.66 5.93 -7.89
CA ARG A 174 8.16 4.56 -8.09
C ARG A 174 8.47 3.98 -9.47
N ASN A 175 8.81 4.82 -10.44
CA ASN A 175 9.12 4.41 -11.81
C ASN A 175 10.54 3.82 -11.92
N ASP A 176 10.80 3.10 -13.00
CA ASP A 176 12.14 2.63 -13.34
C ASP A 176 12.99 3.71 -13.99
N LEU A 177 12.41 4.63 -14.76
CA LEU A 177 13.12 5.80 -15.26
C LEU A 177 13.46 6.72 -14.08
N LYS A 178 14.76 6.85 -13.81
CA LYS A 178 15.29 7.63 -12.70
C LYS A 178 16.02 8.87 -13.22
N SER A 179 16.07 9.90 -12.39
CA SER A 179 16.85 11.10 -12.66
C SER A 179 18.35 10.78 -12.66
N PRO A 180 19.14 11.37 -13.58
CA PRO A 180 20.60 11.35 -13.49
C PRO A 180 21.09 12.13 -12.25
N ASP A 181 22.33 11.85 -11.84
CA ASP A 181 23.03 12.62 -10.81
C ASP A 181 23.32 14.06 -11.31
N LEU A 182 23.53 14.99 -10.37
CA LEU A 182 23.87 16.38 -10.70
C LEU A 182 25.31 16.46 -11.20
N SER A 183 25.52 17.09 -12.36
CA SER A 183 26.85 17.23 -12.96
C SER A 183 27.65 18.44 -12.45
N GLY A 184 27.02 19.41 -11.76
CA GLY A 184 27.72 20.54 -11.16
C GLY A 184 26.84 21.66 -10.55
N ALA A 185 27.50 22.72 -10.06
CA ALA A 185 26.84 23.84 -9.35
C ALA A 185 25.81 24.60 -10.21
N ARG A 186 26.05 24.71 -11.52
CA ARG A 186 25.09 25.35 -12.45
C ARG A 186 23.75 24.62 -12.46
N GLU A 187 23.77 23.29 -12.41
CA GLU A 187 22.55 22.47 -12.40
C GLU A 187 21.82 22.56 -11.05
N PHE A 188 22.56 22.68 -9.95
CA PHE A 188 21.95 22.95 -8.64
C PHE A 188 21.12 24.24 -8.63
N PHE A 189 21.63 25.33 -9.20
CA PHE A 189 20.90 26.60 -9.28
C PHE A 189 19.74 26.57 -10.28
N ALA A 190 19.91 25.89 -11.42
CA ALA A 190 18.85 25.68 -12.40
C ALA A 190 17.70 24.82 -11.84
N GLY A 191 18.03 23.85 -10.98
CA GLY A 191 17.14 22.82 -10.48
C GLY A 191 17.50 21.45 -11.06
N ASP A 192 17.27 20.41 -10.27
CA ASP A 192 17.39 19.02 -10.70
C ASP A 192 16.29 18.67 -11.75
N PRO A 193 16.35 17.48 -12.39
CA PRO A 193 15.34 17.08 -13.38
C PRO A 193 13.89 17.20 -12.89
N LEU A 194 13.64 16.96 -11.61
CA LEU A 194 12.30 17.13 -11.02
C LEU A 194 11.85 18.60 -11.03
N LEU A 195 12.72 19.53 -10.63
CA LEU A 195 12.41 20.96 -10.63
C LEU A 195 12.33 21.55 -12.05
N LEU A 196 13.10 21.01 -13.00
CA LEU A 196 12.95 21.34 -14.42
C LEU A 196 11.59 20.87 -14.94
N ALA A 197 11.20 19.63 -14.64
CA ALA A 197 9.89 19.09 -15.00
C ALA A 197 8.74 19.89 -14.37
N ASP A 198 8.85 20.30 -13.10
CA ASP A 198 7.89 21.19 -12.43
C ASP A 198 7.69 22.52 -13.19
N ARG A 199 8.79 23.06 -13.70
CA ARG A 199 8.76 24.30 -14.47
C ARG A 199 8.10 24.09 -15.82
N GLN A 200 8.47 23.02 -16.54
CA GLN A 200 7.94 22.75 -17.88
C GLN A 200 6.46 22.36 -17.85
N LEU A 201 6.06 21.47 -16.96
CA LEU A 201 4.65 21.09 -16.76
C LEU A 201 3.81 22.28 -16.33
N GLY A 202 4.35 23.17 -15.48
CA GLY A 202 3.67 24.41 -15.10
C GLY A 202 3.44 25.40 -16.23
N VAL A 203 4.17 25.28 -17.35
CA VAL A 203 3.97 26.09 -18.56
C VAL A 203 3.05 25.35 -19.55
N GLN A 204 3.35 24.10 -19.85
CA GLN A 204 2.65 23.33 -20.89
C GLN A 204 1.25 22.87 -20.44
N LEU A 205 1.06 22.59 -19.16
CA LEU A 205 -0.21 22.14 -18.57
C LEU A 205 -0.84 23.23 -17.69
N ASP A 206 -0.78 24.48 -18.14
CA ASP A 206 -1.32 25.59 -17.36
C ASP A 206 -2.80 25.39 -16.98
N GLY A 207 -3.12 25.70 -15.73
CA GLY A 207 -4.44 25.49 -15.13
C GLY A 207 -4.71 24.05 -14.66
N VAL A 208 -3.89 23.07 -15.08
CA VAL A 208 -4.01 21.64 -14.71
C VAL A 208 -2.85 21.20 -13.80
N TYR A 209 -1.62 21.64 -14.08
CA TYR A 209 -0.48 21.39 -13.20
C TYR A 209 -0.29 22.53 -12.19
N GLN A 210 -0.28 22.17 -10.91
CA GLN A 210 0.01 23.06 -9.79
C GLN A 210 1.49 22.99 -9.44
N ARG A 211 2.20 24.09 -9.72
CA ARG A 211 3.61 24.21 -9.36
C ARG A 211 3.83 24.06 -7.86
N GLY A 212 4.94 23.42 -7.51
CA GLY A 212 5.31 23.20 -6.12
C GLY A 212 5.45 24.52 -5.34
N PRO A 213 4.91 24.61 -4.10
CA PRO A 213 5.15 25.76 -3.24
C PRO A 213 6.64 25.94 -2.95
N PHE A 214 7.03 27.15 -2.56
CA PHE A 214 8.44 27.53 -2.44
C PHE A 214 9.25 26.59 -1.51
N TYR A 215 8.66 26.15 -0.40
CA TYR A 215 9.33 25.31 0.60
C TYR A 215 9.65 23.91 0.05
N LEU A 216 8.75 23.29 -0.73
CA LEU A 216 9.03 22.00 -1.38
C LEU A 216 10.13 22.12 -2.42
N ARG A 217 10.14 23.21 -3.21
CA ARG A 217 11.17 23.44 -4.21
C ARG A 217 12.54 23.68 -3.59
N TRP A 218 12.60 24.45 -2.50
CA TRP A 218 13.83 24.65 -1.74
C TRP A 218 14.32 23.37 -1.07
N MET A 219 13.42 22.61 -0.45
CA MET A 219 13.75 21.32 0.16
C MET A 219 14.26 20.32 -0.88
N GLN A 220 13.61 20.22 -2.04
CA GLN A 220 14.07 19.39 -3.15
C GLN A 220 15.50 19.77 -3.55
N ARG A 221 15.73 21.07 -3.77
CA ARG A 221 17.05 21.60 -4.11
C ARG A 221 18.09 21.27 -3.05
N ALA A 222 17.81 21.48 -1.76
CA ALA A 222 18.72 21.11 -0.68
C ALA A 222 19.03 19.61 -0.65
N SER A 223 17.99 18.77 -0.78
CA SER A 223 18.14 17.30 -0.77
C SER A 223 18.87 16.75 -1.99
N SER A 224 18.84 17.46 -3.12
CA SER A 224 19.56 17.06 -4.34
C SER A 224 21.08 17.01 -4.14
N VAL A 225 21.63 17.85 -3.24
CA VAL A 225 23.06 17.79 -2.87
C VAL A 225 23.37 16.55 -2.05
N ALA A 226 22.46 16.17 -1.14
CA ALA A 226 22.64 14.99 -0.31
C ALA A 226 22.47 13.69 -1.10
N PHE A 227 21.62 13.64 -2.13
CA PHE A 227 21.22 12.38 -2.78
C PHE A 227 21.68 12.24 -4.24
N GLY A 228 21.81 13.36 -4.94
CA GLY A 228 22.19 13.46 -6.36
C GLY A 228 23.67 13.77 -6.59
N VAL A 229 24.49 13.81 -5.54
CA VAL A 229 25.96 13.98 -5.63
C VAL A 229 26.64 12.80 -4.93
N PRO A 230 27.71 12.20 -5.50
CA PRO A 230 28.39 11.05 -4.90
C PRO A 230 28.85 11.26 -3.46
N PHE A 231 29.46 12.41 -3.15
CA PHE A 231 29.93 12.72 -1.80
C PHE A 231 28.77 12.85 -0.80
N GLY A 232 27.72 13.60 -1.15
CA GLY A 232 26.52 13.74 -0.32
C GLY A 232 25.86 12.39 -0.03
N ARG A 233 25.84 11.50 -1.03
CA ARG A 233 25.31 10.14 -0.90
C ARG A 233 26.13 9.30 0.08
N VAL A 234 27.45 9.40 0.03
CA VAL A 234 28.36 8.73 0.97
C VAL A 234 28.07 9.20 2.39
N VAL A 235 28.05 10.51 2.63
CA VAL A 235 27.74 11.09 3.95
C VAL A 235 26.37 10.62 4.44
N THR A 236 25.36 10.66 3.57
CA THR A 236 23.99 10.24 3.93
C THR A 236 23.95 8.76 4.31
N LYS A 237 24.50 7.88 3.48
CA LYS A 237 24.37 6.42 3.60
C LYS A 237 25.21 5.84 4.72
N TYR A 238 26.40 6.40 4.94
CA TYR A 238 27.40 5.83 5.84
C TYR A 238 27.50 6.60 7.18
N LEU A 239 27.02 7.84 7.27
CA LEU A 239 27.04 8.62 8.51
C LEU A 239 25.63 9.05 8.95
N ALA A 240 24.89 9.82 8.16
CA ALA A 240 23.63 10.40 8.63
C ALA A 240 22.57 9.33 8.94
N LEU A 241 22.39 8.36 8.05
CA LEU A 241 21.35 7.33 8.18
C LEU A 241 21.63 6.37 9.35
N PRO A 242 22.82 5.75 9.51
CA PRO A 242 23.04 4.80 10.59
C PRO A 242 22.98 5.42 11.98
N PHE A 243 23.64 6.57 12.17
CA PHE A 243 23.69 7.25 13.47
C PHE A 243 22.39 7.98 13.78
N GLY A 244 21.71 8.55 12.77
CA GLY A 244 20.38 9.12 12.93
C GLY A 244 19.33 8.07 13.32
N LEU A 245 19.36 6.88 12.71
CA LEU A 245 18.47 5.78 13.09
C LEU A 245 18.79 5.23 14.49
N ALA A 246 20.06 5.13 14.86
CA ALA A 246 20.46 4.72 16.20
C ALA A 246 19.99 5.71 17.27
N PHE A 247 20.16 7.01 17.02
CA PHE A 247 19.66 8.07 17.88
C PHE A 247 18.14 7.99 18.05
N LEU A 248 17.38 7.93 16.94
CA LEU A 248 15.92 7.79 16.98
C LEU A 248 15.49 6.52 17.71
N GLY A 249 16.19 5.40 17.50
CA GLY A 249 15.90 4.12 18.14
C GLY A 249 16.09 4.17 19.65
N LEU A 250 17.19 4.73 20.15
CA LEU A 250 17.44 4.88 21.59
C LEU A 250 16.39 5.79 22.24
N MET A 251 16.09 6.92 21.61
CA MET A 251 15.07 7.86 22.10
C MET A 251 13.67 7.22 22.12
N ALA A 252 13.35 6.36 21.15
CA ALA A 252 12.09 5.63 21.12
C ALA A 252 12.00 4.57 22.23
N VAL A 253 13.09 3.84 22.49
CA VAL A 253 13.14 2.87 23.60
C VAL A 253 13.02 3.57 24.94
N GLU A 254 13.70 4.70 25.12
CA GLU A 254 13.59 5.53 26.31
C GLU A 254 12.13 5.93 26.56
N GLU A 255 11.37 6.26 25.51
CA GLU A 255 9.95 6.57 25.63
C GLU A 255 9.10 5.36 26.05
N ILE A 256 9.35 4.19 25.48
CA ILE A 256 8.62 2.97 25.86
C ILE A 256 8.91 2.61 27.32
N VAL A 257 10.16 2.76 27.76
CA VAL A 257 10.57 2.51 29.16
C VAL A 257 9.89 3.50 30.11
N LEU A 258 9.84 4.78 29.76
CA LEU A 258 9.13 5.79 30.55
C LEU A 258 7.63 5.53 30.62
N LEU A 259 6.99 5.11 29.51
CA LEU A 259 5.56 4.75 29.51
C LEU A 259 5.28 3.49 30.35
N ALA A 260 6.14 2.47 30.24
CA ALA A 260 5.95 1.19 30.90
C ALA A 260 6.29 1.20 32.40
N PHE A 261 7.31 1.99 32.80
CA PHE A 261 7.87 1.96 34.16
C PHE A 261 7.80 3.32 34.89
N GLY A 262 7.43 4.41 34.19
CA GLY A 262 7.38 5.77 34.76
C GLY A 262 6.16 6.07 35.64
N HIS A 263 5.36 5.06 36.01
CA HIS A 263 4.23 5.23 36.95
C HIS A 263 4.64 5.26 38.43
N GLN A 264 5.94 5.28 38.75
CA GLN A 264 6.37 5.75 40.07
C GLN A 264 6.41 7.28 40.07
N ALA A 265 5.22 7.90 40.09
CA ALA A 265 5.11 9.25 40.60
C ALA A 265 5.61 9.25 42.05
N PRO A 266 6.45 10.20 42.49
CA PRO A 266 6.55 10.47 43.92
C PRO A 266 5.14 10.78 44.40
N ALA A 267 4.77 10.19 45.55
CA ALA A 267 3.45 10.29 46.16
C ALA A 267 2.87 11.69 45.97
N ALA A 268 1.62 11.77 45.49
CA ALA A 268 0.85 12.99 45.47
C ALA A 268 0.96 13.66 46.84
N VAL A 269 1.67 14.78 46.90
CA VAL A 269 1.60 15.68 48.05
C VAL A 269 0.16 16.19 48.03
N GLU A 270 -0.61 15.86 49.06
CA GLU A 270 -1.95 16.43 49.23
C GLU A 270 -1.85 17.95 49.15
N PRO A 271 -2.78 18.63 48.45
CA PRO A 271 -2.76 20.08 48.37
C PRO A 271 -3.00 20.65 49.77
N SER A 272 -1.93 21.08 50.44
CA SER A 272 -2.05 21.81 51.70
C SER A 272 -2.82 23.11 51.45
N ALA A 273 -3.58 23.56 52.45
CA ALA A 273 -4.44 24.74 52.40
C ALA A 273 -3.76 26.03 51.86
N ALA A 274 -2.42 26.10 51.91
CA ALA A 274 -1.63 27.18 51.32
C ALA A 274 -1.72 27.28 49.78
N MET A 275 -2.15 26.23 49.06
CA MET A 275 -2.30 26.23 47.60
C MET A 275 -3.50 27.03 47.07
N LEU A 276 -4.50 27.32 47.92
CA LEU A 276 -5.67 28.10 47.54
C LEU A 276 -5.46 29.63 47.68
N GLU A 277 -4.48 30.06 48.49
CA GLU A 277 -4.27 31.47 48.79
C GLU A 277 -3.29 32.20 47.85
N ASN A 278 -2.55 31.48 46.99
CA ASN A 278 -1.54 32.10 46.12
C ASN A 278 -1.54 31.54 44.68
N PRO A 279 -2.20 32.21 43.71
CA PRO A 279 -2.21 31.80 42.30
C PRO A 279 -0.80 31.72 41.68
N HIS A 280 0.16 32.47 42.23
CA HIS A 280 1.56 32.50 41.78
C HIS A 280 2.39 31.26 42.19
N ALA A 281 1.92 30.43 43.13
CA ALA A 281 2.61 29.20 43.53
C ALA A 281 2.52 28.10 42.45
N THR A 282 1.49 28.15 41.59
CA THR A 282 1.33 27.21 40.46
C THR A 282 2.47 27.33 39.44
N ALA A 283 3.08 28.52 39.30
CA ALA A 283 4.20 28.74 38.40
C ALA A 283 5.54 28.23 38.96
N ALA A 284 5.64 27.97 40.27
CA ALA A 284 6.87 27.52 40.93
C ALA A 284 7.00 25.98 40.96
N VAL A 285 5.89 25.23 41.02
CA VAL A 285 5.92 23.75 41.01
C VAL A 285 6.36 23.18 39.64
N VAL A 286 6.26 23.97 38.57
CA VAL A 286 6.75 23.62 37.22
C VAL A 286 8.27 23.89 37.07
N GLN A 287 8.95 24.46 38.08
CA GLN A 287 10.36 24.87 37.99
C GLN A 287 11.39 23.80 38.36
N HIS A 288 11.02 22.54 38.61
CA HIS A 288 12.02 21.49 38.56
C HIS A 288 12.24 21.09 37.11
N PRO A 289 13.41 21.38 36.49
CA PRO A 289 13.77 20.66 35.29
C PRO A 289 13.78 19.19 35.71
N ALA A 290 12.88 18.39 35.14
CA ALA A 290 13.10 16.97 35.12
C ALA A 290 14.42 16.80 34.37
N VAL A 291 15.53 16.77 35.11
CA VAL A 291 16.78 16.18 34.65
C VAL A 291 16.37 14.74 34.39
N HIS A 292 15.93 14.47 33.16
CA HIS A 292 15.60 13.14 32.74
C HIS A 292 16.88 12.33 32.95
N PRO A 293 16.91 11.34 33.85
CA PRO A 293 18.04 10.44 33.88
C PRO A 293 18.05 9.77 32.51
N HIS A 294 19.11 9.99 31.73
CA HIS A 294 19.33 9.32 30.45
C HIS A 294 19.54 7.82 30.72
N LEU A 295 18.49 7.10 31.11
CA LEU A 295 18.54 5.69 31.50
C LEU A 295 18.96 4.82 30.30
N VAL A 296 18.54 5.21 29.11
CA VAL A 296 18.73 4.45 27.86
C VAL A 296 19.70 5.16 26.92
N TYR A 297 19.54 6.46 26.68
CA TYR A 297 20.41 7.22 25.79
C TYR A 297 21.80 7.48 26.40
N SER A 298 22.86 7.28 25.62
CA SER A 298 24.20 7.83 25.88
C SER A 298 24.95 7.93 24.57
N GLN A 299 25.95 8.82 24.49
CA GLN A 299 26.75 9.01 23.28
C GLN A 299 27.46 7.71 22.86
N GLU A 300 27.97 6.94 23.81
CA GLU A 300 28.61 5.64 23.57
C GLU A 300 27.61 4.60 23.02
N ARG A 301 26.42 4.48 23.62
CA ARG A 301 25.38 3.56 23.14
C ARG A 301 24.89 3.97 21.76
N MET A 302 24.76 5.27 21.49
CA MET A 302 24.42 5.79 20.16
C MET A 302 25.49 5.44 19.14
N PHE A 303 26.76 5.56 19.49
CA PHE A 303 27.88 5.21 18.61
C PHE A 303 27.88 3.71 18.27
N TRP A 304 27.82 2.84 19.29
CA TRP A 304 27.83 1.39 19.08
C TRP A 304 26.59 0.90 18.34
N LEU A 305 25.40 1.40 18.70
CA LEU A 305 24.19 1.09 17.95
C LEU A 305 24.28 1.63 16.52
N GLY A 306 24.86 2.81 16.32
CA GLY A 306 25.16 3.38 15.00
C GLY A 306 26.03 2.47 14.15
N CYS A 307 27.09 1.90 14.72
CA CYS A 307 27.95 0.91 14.07
C CYS A 307 27.19 -0.39 13.73
N VAL A 308 26.33 -0.88 14.63
CA VAL A 308 25.47 -2.06 14.35
C VAL A 308 24.49 -1.78 13.22
N VAL A 309 23.80 -0.63 13.26
CA VAL A 309 22.86 -0.21 12.20
C VAL A 309 23.60 -0.01 10.88
N PHE A 310 24.80 0.57 10.91
CA PHE A 310 25.67 0.71 9.74
C PHE A 310 25.96 -0.65 9.12
N ALA A 311 26.35 -1.64 9.92
CA ALA A 311 26.63 -2.99 9.45
C ALA A 311 25.36 -3.67 8.90
N LEU A 312 24.19 -3.50 9.54
CA LEU A 312 22.92 -4.04 9.04
C LEU A 312 22.52 -3.49 7.66
N ILE A 313 22.74 -2.19 7.44
CA ILE A 313 22.37 -1.50 6.21
C ILE A 313 23.35 -1.86 5.09
N ASN A 314 24.65 -1.79 5.38
CA ASN A 314 25.69 -1.79 4.35
C ASN A 314 26.35 -3.16 4.13
N VAL A 315 26.27 -4.09 5.09
CA VAL A 315 26.97 -5.40 5.03
C VAL A 315 25.96 -6.54 4.93
N ARG A 316 25.93 -7.21 3.77
CA ARG A 316 25.00 -8.33 3.50
C ARG A 316 25.22 -9.51 4.46
N PHE A 317 26.46 -9.91 4.66
CA PHE A 317 26.83 -11.03 5.55
C PHE A 317 26.34 -10.80 6.98
N PHE A 318 26.54 -9.59 7.53
CA PHE A 318 26.08 -9.25 8.87
C PHE A 318 24.55 -9.34 9.00
N ARG A 319 23.81 -8.84 8.00
CA ARG A 319 22.34 -8.96 7.97
C ARG A 319 21.88 -10.42 7.92
N GLU A 320 22.53 -11.26 7.12
CA GLU A 320 22.22 -12.70 7.05
C GLU A 320 22.53 -13.40 8.37
N ALA A 321 23.64 -13.07 9.02
CA ALA A 321 24.00 -13.57 10.34
C ALA A 321 22.99 -13.16 11.41
N VAL A 322 22.60 -11.88 11.47
CA VAL A 322 21.59 -11.39 12.42
C VAL A 322 20.24 -12.07 12.18
N LEU A 323 19.81 -12.22 10.92
CA LEU A 323 18.56 -12.93 10.60
C LEU A 323 18.63 -14.41 10.98
N LEU A 324 19.80 -15.05 10.80
CA LEU A 324 20.01 -16.43 11.24
C LEU A 324 19.90 -16.54 12.76
N VAL A 325 20.52 -15.63 13.52
CA VAL A 325 20.45 -15.59 14.98
C VAL A 325 19.00 -15.39 15.44
N VAL A 326 18.29 -14.41 14.88
CA VAL A 326 16.89 -14.12 15.23
C VAL A 326 15.98 -15.31 14.89
N ARG A 327 16.14 -15.92 13.71
CA ARG A 327 15.37 -17.11 13.32
C ARG A 327 15.70 -18.32 14.18
N SER A 328 16.96 -18.49 14.56
CA SER A 328 17.40 -19.59 15.41
C SER A 328 16.89 -19.42 16.83
N ALA A 329 16.93 -18.20 17.37
CA ALA A 329 16.31 -17.86 18.65
C ALA A 329 14.80 -18.10 18.61
N TRP A 330 14.12 -17.69 17.55
CA TRP A 330 12.69 -17.99 17.39
C TRP A 330 12.40 -19.48 17.28
N LYS A 331 13.20 -20.24 16.53
CA LYS A 331 13.08 -21.71 16.45
C LYS A 331 13.35 -22.37 17.79
N LEU A 332 14.28 -21.86 18.57
CA LEU A 332 14.54 -22.34 19.93
C LEU A 332 13.35 -22.05 20.83
N VAL A 333 12.84 -20.82 20.84
CA VAL A 333 11.65 -20.46 21.62
C VAL A 333 10.45 -21.30 21.21
N LYS A 334 10.15 -21.41 19.91
CA LYS A 334 9.07 -22.25 19.38
C LYS A 334 9.28 -23.72 19.73
N GLY A 335 10.52 -24.20 19.55
CA GLY A 335 10.95 -25.56 19.86
C GLY A 335 10.70 -25.91 21.32
N THR A 336 11.20 -25.08 22.24
CA THR A 336 11.12 -25.31 23.69
C THR A 336 9.71 -25.13 24.23
N PHE A 337 9.00 -24.07 23.84
CA PHE A 337 7.70 -23.73 24.44
C PHE A 337 6.49 -24.35 23.74
N PHE A 338 6.60 -24.76 22.47
CA PHE A 338 5.46 -25.26 21.70
C PHE A 338 5.71 -26.66 21.12
N ASP A 339 6.77 -26.84 20.34
CA ASP A 339 6.97 -28.07 19.58
C ASP A 339 7.38 -29.24 20.49
N PHE A 340 8.26 -29.02 21.47
CA PHE A 340 8.72 -30.03 22.41
C PHE A 340 7.58 -30.54 23.31
N PRO A 341 6.78 -29.71 24.00
CA PRO A 341 5.63 -30.19 24.76
C PRO A 341 4.63 -30.97 23.90
N ARG A 342 4.39 -30.52 22.67
CA ARG A 342 3.47 -31.17 21.73
C ARG A 342 4.00 -32.52 21.24
N TRP A 343 5.30 -32.61 20.98
CA TRP A 343 5.98 -33.85 20.62
C TRP A 343 5.96 -34.85 21.77
N VAL A 344 6.33 -34.44 22.99
CA VAL A 344 6.26 -35.27 24.20
C VAL A 344 4.84 -35.77 24.43
N ALA A 345 3.84 -34.90 24.31
CA ALA A 345 2.43 -35.28 24.46
C ALA A 345 1.93 -36.25 23.36
N GLY A 346 2.59 -36.28 22.19
CA GLY A 346 2.25 -37.18 21.08
C GLY A 346 2.94 -38.54 21.15
N LEU A 347 3.91 -38.76 22.05
CA LEU A 347 4.54 -40.07 22.24
C LEU A 347 3.48 -41.06 22.73
N ARG A 348 3.34 -42.23 22.09
CA ARG A 348 2.31 -43.23 22.40
C ARG A 348 2.09 -43.50 23.90
N PRO A 349 3.11 -43.74 24.74
CA PRO A 349 2.89 -43.97 26.17
C PRO A 349 2.43 -42.71 26.92
N VAL A 350 2.92 -41.53 26.52
CA VAL A 350 2.54 -40.25 27.12
C VAL A 350 1.13 -39.84 26.69
N ALA A 351 0.79 -39.99 25.41
CA ALA A 351 -0.56 -39.77 24.89
C ALA A 351 -1.56 -40.70 25.56
N TRP A 352 -1.22 -41.99 25.70
CA TRP A 352 -2.03 -42.97 26.43
C TRP A 352 -2.22 -42.59 27.89
N PHE A 353 -1.17 -42.16 28.59
CA PHE A 353 -1.26 -41.67 29.97
C PHE A 353 -2.08 -40.37 30.07
N LEU A 354 -1.85 -39.39 29.19
CA LEU A 354 -2.56 -38.11 29.13
C LEU A 354 -4.05 -38.28 28.78
N GLN A 355 -4.40 -39.32 28.04
CA GLN A 355 -5.78 -39.69 27.68
C GLN A 355 -6.37 -40.73 28.65
N SER A 356 -5.61 -41.22 29.62
CA SER A 356 -6.08 -42.20 30.60
C SER A 356 -7.16 -41.59 31.50
N PHE A 357 -8.11 -42.43 31.92
CA PHE A 357 -9.20 -42.02 32.78
C PHE A 357 -8.75 -41.31 34.08
N PRO A 358 -7.71 -41.79 34.80
CA PRO A 358 -7.20 -41.10 36.00
C PRO A 358 -6.62 -39.72 35.69
N MET A 359 -5.89 -39.57 34.58
CA MET A 359 -5.28 -38.30 34.20
C MET A 359 -6.32 -37.27 33.73
N LEU A 360 -7.39 -37.74 33.06
CA LEU A 360 -8.54 -36.91 32.73
C LEU A 360 -9.22 -36.39 33.99
N LEU A 361 -9.41 -37.23 35.02
CA LEU A 361 -9.93 -36.81 36.32
C LEU A 361 -9.00 -35.79 37.01
N LEU A 362 -7.70 -36.07 37.07
CA LEU A 362 -6.72 -35.18 37.68
C LEU A 362 -6.69 -33.80 37.00
N ARG A 363 -6.65 -33.77 35.66
CA ARG A 363 -6.66 -32.52 34.90
C ARG A 363 -7.92 -31.70 35.18
N ARG A 364 -9.05 -32.39 35.30
CA ARG A 364 -10.38 -31.81 35.38
C ARG A 364 -10.76 -31.34 36.80
N PHE A 365 -10.42 -32.12 37.82
CA PHE A 365 -10.80 -31.85 39.21
C PHE A 365 -9.68 -31.22 40.04
N VAL A 366 -8.43 -31.25 39.57
CA VAL A 366 -7.29 -30.74 40.33
C VAL A 366 -6.53 -29.67 39.54
N LEU A 367 -5.98 -29.99 38.36
CA LEU A 367 -5.07 -29.06 37.66
C LEU A 367 -5.77 -27.81 37.14
N ALA A 368 -6.93 -27.94 36.46
CA ALA A 368 -7.64 -26.78 35.93
C ALA A 368 -8.19 -25.85 37.06
N PRO A 369 -8.80 -26.38 38.14
CA PRO A 369 -9.14 -25.59 39.31
C PRO A 369 -7.93 -24.96 40.01
N ALA A 370 -6.81 -25.68 40.14
CA ALA A 370 -5.58 -25.14 40.72
C ALA A 370 -5.02 -23.97 39.89
N LEU A 371 -5.06 -24.07 38.56
CA LEU A 371 -4.64 -23.00 37.67
C LEU A 371 -5.54 -21.76 37.80
N SER A 372 -6.86 -21.96 37.88
CA SER A 372 -7.83 -20.89 38.17
C SER A 372 -7.51 -20.20 39.50
N THR A 373 -7.29 -20.98 40.56
CA THR A 373 -6.88 -20.45 41.87
C THR A 373 -5.56 -19.71 41.81
N ALA A 374 -4.54 -20.22 41.12
CA ALA A 374 -3.26 -19.52 40.97
C ALA A 374 -3.42 -18.15 40.28
N ILE A 375 -4.33 -18.05 39.31
CA ILE A 375 -4.61 -16.79 38.61
C ILE A 375 -5.41 -15.81 39.49
N PHE A 376 -6.54 -16.24 40.06
CA PHE A 376 -7.45 -15.36 40.82
C PHE A 376 -7.00 -15.09 42.26
N TRP A 377 -6.21 -15.96 42.87
CA TRP A 377 -5.69 -15.71 44.22
C TRP A 377 -4.26 -15.17 44.19
N GLY A 378 -3.43 -15.56 43.22
CA GLY A 378 -2.02 -15.16 43.15
C GLY A 378 -1.72 -14.06 42.13
N LEU A 379 -1.95 -14.33 40.84
CA LEU A 379 -1.45 -13.48 39.75
C LEU A 379 -2.17 -12.13 39.64
N LEU A 380 -3.51 -12.10 39.66
CA LEU A 380 -4.28 -10.88 39.47
C LEU A 380 -4.07 -9.82 40.58
N PRO A 381 -4.02 -10.20 41.88
CA PRO A 381 -3.62 -9.27 42.93
C PRO A 381 -2.19 -8.74 42.78
N ALA A 382 -1.24 -9.60 42.39
CA ALA A 382 0.15 -9.21 42.17
C ALA A 382 0.32 -8.21 41.02
N LEU A 383 -0.58 -8.23 40.04
CA LEU A 383 -0.68 -7.25 38.95
C LEU A 383 -1.44 -5.97 39.34
N GLY A 384 -1.92 -5.85 40.58
CA GLY A 384 -2.59 -4.66 41.10
C GLY A 384 -4.06 -4.50 40.70
N MET A 385 -4.71 -5.56 40.19
CA MET A 385 -6.11 -5.49 39.76
C MET A 385 -7.08 -5.35 40.94
N TYR A 386 -6.74 -5.90 42.11
CA TYR A 386 -7.46 -5.76 43.39
C TYR A 386 -6.54 -6.12 44.56
N PRO A 387 -6.90 -5.75 45.81
CA PRO A 387 -6.07 -6.03 46.99
C PRO A 387 -5.83 -7.55 47.21
N PRO A 388 -4.68 -7.94 47.79
CA PRO A 388 -4.38 -9.34 48.08
C PRO A 388 -5.44 -9.94 49.00
N LEU A 389 -6.02 -11.07 48.57
CA LEU A 389 -7.08 -11.77 49.29
C LEU A 389 -6.49 -12.65 50.40
N HIS A 390 -7.20 -12.77 51.52
CA HIS A 390 -6.82 -13.65 52.63
C HIS A 390 -6.60 -15.11 52.16
N ARG A 391 -5.65 -15.84 52.75
CA ARG A 391 -5.24 -17.20 52.33
C ARG A 391 -6.38 -18.22 52.19
N TRP A 392 -7.43 -18.10 53.00
CA TRP A 392 -8.63 -18.96 52.92
C TRP A 392 -9.40 -18.80 51.61
N TRP A 393 -9.29 -17.65 50.93
CA TRP A 393 -9.88 -17.47 49.60
C TRP A 393 -9.25 -18.38 48.55
N ALA A 394 -8.01 -18.82 48.72
CA ALA A 394 -7.41 -19.81 47.82
C ALA A 394 -8.22 -21.13 47.82
N LEU A 395 -8.64 -21.58 49.01
CA LEU A 395 -9.44 -22.79 49.17
C LEU A 395 -10.85 -22.61 48.60
N TRP A 396 -11.50 -21.47 48.87
CA TRP A 396 -12.84 -21.17 48.34
C TRP A 396 -12.85 -21.00 46.82
N ILE A 397 -11.85 -20.32 46.25
CA ILE A 397 -11.68 -20.17 44.81
C ILE A 397 -11.40 -21.54 44.17
N PHE A 398 -10.60 -22.39 44.82
CA PHE A 398 -10.36 -23.76 44.34
C PHE A 398 -11.63 -24.59 44.34
N ALA A 399 -12.35 -24.68 45.46
CA ALA A 399 -13.60 -25.44 45.58
C ALA A 399 -14.68 -24.90 44.62
N GLY A 400 -14.82 -23.58 44.52
CA GLY A 400 -15.71 -22.93 43.57
C GLY A 400 -15.32 -23.23 42.12
N SER A 401 -14.02 -23.19 41.79
CA SER A 401 -13.52 -23.55 40.45
C SER A 401 -13.78 -25.02 40.12
N VAL A 402 -13.63 -25.93 41.08
CA VAL A 402 -13.98 -27.36 40.91
C VAL A 402 -15.45 -27.50 40.54
N LEU A 403 -16.37 -26.85 41.27
CA LEU A 403 -17.81 -26.94 41.01
C LEU A 403 -18.20 -26.31 39.67
N VAL A 404 -17.70 -25.10 39.39
CA VAL A 404 -18.03 -24.34 38.19
C VAL A 404 -17.47 -25.03 36.95
N LEU A 405 -16.17 -25.33 36.89
CA LEU A 405 -15.51 -25.91 35.71
C LEU A 405 -16.00 -27.33 35.39
N ASN A 406 -16.58 -28.05 36.37
CA ASN A 406 -17.06 -29.43 36.18
C ASN A 406 -18.56 -29.57 35.97
N SER A 407 -19.34 -28.52 36.21
CA SER A 407 -20.77 -28.46 35.90
C SER A 407 -21.04 -28.63 34.39
N ARG A 408 -22.29 -28.97 34.02
CA ARG A 408 -22.69 -29.03 32.60
C ARG A 408 -22.50 -27.68 31.92
N THR A 409 -23.04 -26.61 32.52
CA THR A 409 -22.91 -25.23 32.06
C THR A 409 -21.46 -24.75 31.98
N GLY A 410 -20.60 -25.17 32.92
CA GLY A 410 -19.16 -24.88 32.93
C GLY A 410 -18.38 -25.49 31.76
N ARG A 411 -18.76 -26.70 31.33
CA ARG A 411 -18.13 -27.36 30.18
C ARG A 411 -18.54 -26.70 28.86
N ASP A 412 -19.82 -26.42 28.71
CA ASP A 412 -20.34 -25.75 27.51
C ASP A 412 -19.75 -24.33 27.40
N THR A 413 -19.62 -23.61 28.52
CA THR A 413 -18.94 -22.31 28.57
C THR A 413 -17.44 -22.40 28.32
N GLN A 414 -16.73 -23.48 28.71
CA GLN A 414 -15.31 -23.67 28.35
C GLN A 414 -15.12 -23.88 26.85
N GLU A 415 -16.01 -24.64 26.21
CA GLU A 415 -15.95 -24.87 24.77
C GLU A 415 -16.29 -23.59 23.99
N LEU A 416 -17.37 -22.90 24.39
CA LEU A 416 -17.71 -21.57 23.90
C LEU A 416 -16.60 -20.55 24.13
N ALA A 417 -15.95 -20.55 25.31
CA ALA A 417 -14.87 -19.63 25.64
C ALA A 417 -13.61 -19.93 24.83
N ARG A 418 -13.28 -21.20 24.55
CA ARG A 418 -12.15 -21.56 23.69
C ARG A 418 -12.40 -21.14 22.24
N GLU A 419 -13.61 -21.40 21.74
CA GLU A 419 -14.01 -20.99 20.40
C GLU A 419 -14.10 -19.46 20.29
N PHE A 420 -14.61 -18.80 21.33
CA PHE A 420 -14.65 -17.34 21.44
C PHE A 420 -13.25 -16.75 21.55
N LEU A 421 -12.34 -17.27 22.38
CA LEU A 421 -10.98 -16.75 22.55
C LEU A 421 -10.17 -16.92 21.26
N THR A 422 -10.32 -18.06 20.58
CA THR A 422 -9.68 -18.27 19.27
C THR A 422 -10.23 -17.29 18.24
N ARG A 423 -11.56 -17.10 18.19
CA ARG A 423 -12.21 -16.11 17.32
C ARG A 423 -11.90 -14.66 17.73
N ALA A 424 -11.74 -14.37 19.01
CA ALA A 424 -11.54 -13.04 19.57
C ALA A 424 -10.08 -12.61 19.45
N ILE A 425 -9.10 -13.49 19.67
CA ILE A 425 -7.68 -13.20 19.38
C ILE A 425 -7.52 -12.97 17.88
N TYR A 426 -8.13 -13.82 17.05
CA TYR A 426 -8.15 -13.60 15.60
C TYR A 426 -8.87 -12.28 15.25
N SER A 427 -10.02 -11.98 15.87
CA SER A 427 -10.81 -10.77 15.61
C SER A 427 -10.15 -9.49 16.11
N VAL A 428 -9.57 -9.46 17.30
CA VAL A 428 -8.86 -8.30 17.86
C VAL A 428 -7.58 -8.03 17.07
N ARG A 429 -6.80 -9.09 16.79
CA ARG A 429 -5.59 -8.97 15.98
C ARG A 429 -5.91 -8.49 14.57
N VAL A 430 -6.92 -9.08 13.91
CA VAL A 430 -7.21 -8.87 12.48
C VAL A 430 -8.20 -7.75 12.18
N HIS A 431 -9.15 -7.45 13.07
CA HIS A 431 -10.25 -6.51 12.83
C HIS A 431 -10.17 -5.23 13.68
N LEU A 432 -9.83 -5.31 14.98
CA LEU A 432 -9.91 -4.12 15.84
C LEU A 432 -8.70 -3.20 15.67
N VAL A 433 -7.49 -3.70 15.95
CA VAL A 433 -6.27 -2.87 15.84
C VAL A 433 -6.02 -2.46 14.40
N ILE A 434 -6.16 -3.43 13.48
CA ILE A 434 -6.01 -3.21 12.04
C ILE A 434 -7.10 -2.28 11.50
N GLY A 435 -8.35 -2.50 11.91
CA GLY A 435 -9.48 -1.68 11.49
C GLY A 435 -9.33 -0.24 11.95
N LEU A 436 -8.96 -0.02 13.21
CA LEU A 436 -8.75 1.32 13.78
C LEU A 436 -7.58 2.04 13.09
N PHE A 437 -6.44 1.37 12.93
CA PHE A 437 -5.28 1.98 12.26
C PHE A 437 -5.59 2.33 10.80
N THR A 438 -6.18 1.40 10.05
CA THR A 438 -6.54 1.63 8.64
C THR A 438 -7.59 2.73 8.54
N PHE A 439 -8.57 2.75 9.45
CA PHE A 439 -9.57 3.81 9.54
C PHE A 439 -8.93 5.18 9.79
N ILE A 440 -7.94 5.27 10.68
CA ILE A 440 -7.21 6.53 10.92
C ILE A 440 -6.45 6.96 9.66
N VAL A 441 -5.68 6.06 9.04
CA VAL A 441 -4.88 6.39 7.85
C VAL A 441 -5.76 6.78 6.66
N ASP A 442 -6.82 6.01 6.39
CA ASP A 442 -7.78 6.31 5.33
C ASP A 442 -8.58 7.58 5.64
N GLY A 443 -8.90 7.81 6.92
CA GLY A 443 -9.54 9.04 7.38
C GLY A 443 -8.69 10.28 7.17
N VAL A 444 -7.40 10.21 7.51
CA VAL A 444 -6.44 11.30 7.24
C VAL A 444 -6.27 11.52 5.75
N ARG A 445 -6.12 10.46 4.94
CA ARG A 445 -6.05 10.58 3.47
C ARG A 445 -7.30 11.23 2.90
N TRP A 446 -8.48 10.77 3.31
CA TRP A 446 -9.75 11.34 2.89
C TRP A 446 -9.88 12.81 3.26
N LEU A 447 -9.40 13.20 4.46
CA LEU A 447 -9.36 14.59 4.90
C LEU A 447 -8.42 15.42 4.02
N MET A 448 -7.20 14.95 3.76
CA MET A 448 -6.21 15.62 2.91
C MET A 448 -6.72 15.81 1.49
N ASP A 449 -7.23 14.75 0.87
CA ASP A 449 -7.86 14.81 -0.46
C ASP A 449 -9.08 15.74 -0.45
N GLY A 450 -9.81 15.79 0.67
CA GLY A 450 -10.92 16.73 0.88
C GLY A 450 -10.46 18.18 0.88
N VAL A 451 -9.43 18.50 1.66
CA VAL A 451 -8.83 19.84 1.72
C VAL A 451 -8.32 20.26 0.35
N GLU A 452 -7.54 19.42 -0.35
CA GLU A 452 -7.05 19.74 -1.70
C GLU A 452 -8.18 19.96 -2.71
N ARG A 453 -9.25 19.16 -2.63
CA ARG A 453 -10.44 19.34 -3.49
C ARG A 453 -11.16 20.64 -3.20
N VAL A 454 -11.30 21.04 -1.94
CA VAL A 454 -11.91 22.33 -1.56
C VAL A 454 -11.05 23.48 -2.06
N LEU A 455 -9.74 23.41 -1.82
CA LEU A 455 -8.79 24.42 -2.30
C LEU A 455 -8.87 24.59 -3.82
N TYR A 456 -8.86 23.48 -4.56
CA TYR A 456 -9.01 23.49 -6.01
C TYR A 456 -10.38 23.99 -6.47
N ALA A 457 -11.46 23.63 -5.78
CA ALA A 457 -12.80 24.07 -6.14
C ALA A 457 -12.98 25.59 -5.99
N VAL A 458 -12.40 26.18 -4.94
CA VAL A 458 -12.38 27.65 -4.78
C VAL A 458 -11.51 28.30 -5.85
N ASP A 459 -10.33 27.71 -6.15
CA ASP A 459 -9.48 28.16 -7.27
C ASP A 459 -10.25 28.12 -8.60
N GLU A 460 -11.08 27.11 -8.83
CA GLU A 460 -11.93 26.93 -10.02
C GLU A 460 -13.05 27.99 -10.07
N TRP A 461 -13.72 28.26 -8.94
CA TRP A 461 -14.77 29.27 -8.84
C TRP A 461 -14.26 30.70 -9.09
N LEU A 462 -13.03 31.00 -8.68
CA LEU A 462 -12.38 32.29 -8.91
C LEU A 462 -11.83 32.46 -10.34
N ARG A 463 -11.92 31.45 -11.22
CA ARG A 463 -11.53 31.59 -12.64
C ARG A 463 -12.57 32.41 -13.40
N PHE A 464 -12.12 33.23 -14.33
CA PHE A 464 -12.99 34.07 -15.16
C PHE A 464 -13.49 33.28 -16.37
N ARG A 465 -14.80 33.36 -16.67
CA ARG A 465 -15.41 32.68 -17.83
C ARG A 465 -15.77 33.69 -18.93
N SER A 466 -15.67 33.29 -20.19
CA SER A 466 -16.11 34.11 -21.32
C SER A 466 -17.62 34.41 -21.20
N GLY A 467 -17.99 35.69 -21.20
CA GLY A 467 -19.36 36.16 -20.99
C GLY A 467 -19.62 36.84 -19.64
N GLU A 468 -18.68 36.77 -18.69
CA GLU A 468 -18.79 37.46 -17.41
C GLU A 468 -18.50 38.97 -17.51
N SER A 469 -19.15 39.79 -16.67
CA SER A 469 -19.03 41.25 -16.70
C SER A 469 -17.66 41.75 -16.21
N ARG A 470 -17.31 43.00 -16.57
CA ARG A 470 -16.07 43.65 -16.09
C ARG A 470 -16.02 43.82 -14.56
N LEU A 471 -17.17 43.97 -13.91
CA LEU A 471 -17.25 44.04 -12.45
C LEU A 471 -16.85 42.71 -11.82
N VAL A 472 -17.35 41.59 -12.37
CA VAL A 472 -16.98 40.23 -11.93
C VAL A 472 -15.48 39.99 -12.10
N LEU A 473 -14.88 40.48 -13.18
CA LEU A 473 -13.43 40.42 -13.39
C LEU A 473 -12.66 41.08 -12.24
N THR A 474 -13.00 42.32 -11.88
CA THR A 474 -12.32 43.06 -10.80
C THR A 474 -12.49 42.36 -9.46
N VAL A 475 -13.70 41.90 -9.16
CA VAL A 475 -14.00 41.15 -7.94
C VAL A 475 -13.15 39.87 -7.88
N LYS A 476 -13.17 39.05 -8.93
CA LYS A 476 -12.36 37.82 -9.01
C LYS A 476 -10.86 38.09 -8.97
N ALA A 477 -10.38 39.22 -9.50
CA ALA A 477 -8.98 39.60 -9.43
C ALA A 477 -8.52 39.87 -7.98
N VAL A 478 -9.29 40.65 -7.22
CA VAL A 478 -8.99 41.00 -5.82
C VAL A 478 -9.11 39.76 -4.93
N PHE A 479 -10.23 39.03 -5.04
CA PHE A 479 -10.42 37.80 -4.26
C PHE A 479 -9.41 36.72 -4.66
N GLY A 480 -9.06 36.60 -5.94
CA GLY A 480 -8.03 35.67 -6.42
C GLY A 480 -6.65 35.96 -5.84
N LEU A 481 -6.28 37.24 -5.69
CA LEU A 481 -5.02 37.63 -5.05
C LEU A 481 -5.01 37.26 -3.56
N ALA A 482 -6.05 37.63 -2.82
CA ALA A 482 -6.17 37.29 -1.41
C ALA A 482 -6.20 35.77 -1.21
N TRP A 483 -6.96 35.06 -2.04
CA TRP A 483 -7.08 33.62 -2.01
C TRP A 483 -5.76 32.92 -2.31
N ALA A 484 -4.93 33.41 -3.23
CA ALA A 484 -3.63 32.81 -3.51
C ALA A 484 -2.72 32.77 -2.26
N PHE A 485 -2.78 33.81 -1.42
CA PHE A 485 -2.08 33.83 -0.13
C PHE A 485 -2.70 32.82 0.85
N VAL A 486 -4.02 32.87 1.04
CA VAL A 486 -4.75 31.93 1.94
C VAL A 486 -4.50 30.48 1.54
N HIS A 487 -4.59 30.16 0.25
CA HIS A 487 -4.31 28.85 -0.33
C HIS A 487 -2.88 28.38 -0.01
N GLY A 488 -1.89 29.27 -0.16
CA GLY A 488 -0.50 28.99 0.19
C GLY A 488 -0.32 28.69 1.69
N VAL A 489 -0.94 29.48 2.56
CA VAL A 489 -0.88 29.30 4.03
C VAL A 489 -1.56 28.01 4.45
N ILE A 490 -2.78 27.74 3.97
CA ILE A 490 -3.49 26.49 4.29
C ILE A 490 -2.65 25.29 3.85
N ARG A 491 -2.12 25.31 2.61
CA ARG A 491 -1.31 24.20 2.11
C ARG A 491 -0.03 24.00 2.93
N PHE A 492 0.62 25.09 3.34
CA PHE A 492 1.77 25.03 4.23
C PHE A 492 1.40 24.41 5.59
N CYS A 493 0.40 24.94 6.28
CA CYS A 493 -0.01 24.46 7.60
C CYS A 493 -0.48 23.00 7.55
N VAL A 494 -1.35 22.66 6.59
CA VAL A 494 -1.93 21.31 6.51
C VAL A 494 -0.87 20.27 6.13
N THR A 495 -0.05 20.53 5.11
CA THR A 495 0.93 19.54 4.62
C THR A 495 2.14 19.38 5.54
N LEU A 496 2.64 20.49 6.09
CA LEU A 496 3.90 20.52 6.82
C LEU A 496 3.73 20.40 8.33
N LEU A 497 2.70 21.01 8.90
CA LEU A 497 2.52 21.11 10.36
C LEU A 497 1.50 20.10 10.87
N ILE A 498 0.34 19.97 10.22
CA ILE A 498 -0.80 19.21 10.73
C ILE A 498 -0.76 17.73 10.30
N GLU A 499 -0.63 17.46 9.00
CA GLU A 499 -0.68 16.08 8.47
C GLU A 499 0.33 15.14 9.16
N PRO A 500 1.61 15.54 9.35
CA PRO A 500 2.58 14.65 9.99
C PRO A 500 2.29 14.37 11.47
N GLN A 501 1.60 15.28 12.15
CA GLN A 501 1.24 15.11 13.56
C GLN A 501 0.07 14.13 13.74
N ILE A 502 -0.91 14.16 12.84
CA ILE A 502 -2.10 13.31 12.94
C ILE A 502 -1.86 11.95 12.29
N ASN A 503 -1.08 11.88 11.22
CA ASN A 503 -0.83 10.65 10.49
C ASN A 503 0.08 9.72 11.32
N PRO A 504 -0.41 8.57 11.81
CA PRO A 504 0.35 7.70 12.71
C PRO A 504 1.63 7.16 12.05
N ILE A 505 1.65 7.05 10.72
CA ILE A 505 2.81 6.60 9.94
C ILE A 505 3.93 7.65 9.95
N LYS A 506 3.57 8.94 9.95
CA LYS A 506 4.53 10.06 9.98
C LYS A 506 4.87 10.47 11.42
N HIS A 507 3.92 10.32 12.33
CA HIS A 507 4.03 10.74 13.72
C HIS A 507 5.05 9.91 14.50
N PHE A 508 4.91 8.58 14.48
CA PHE A 508 5.80 7.70 15.26
C PHE A 508 6.88 7.06 14.38
N PRO A 509 8.18 7.08 14.76
CA PRO A 509 8.76 7.67 15.98
C PRO A 509 9.31 9.10 15.79
N VAL A 510 9.33 9.64 14.56
CA VAL A 510 10.10 10.86 14.25
C VAL A 510 9.51 12.10 14.91
N VAL A 511 8.21 12.33 14.78
CA VAL A 511 7.55 13.52 15.35
C VAL A 511 7.53 13.44 16.88
N THR A 512 7.33 12.25 17.46
CA THR A 512 7.37 12.05 18.92
C THR A 512 8.74 12.37 19.51
N VAL A 513 9.82 11.87 18.90
CA VAL A 513 11.19 12.20 19.35
C VAL A 513 11.47 13.69 19.16
N SER A 514 11.02 14.26 18.04
CA SER A 514 11.20 15.69 17.75
C SER A 514 10.49 16.59 18.77
N HIS A 515 9.27 16.25 19.20
CA HIS A 515 8.57 17.00 20.27
C HIS A 515 9.41 17.08 21.53
N LYS A 516 9.98 15.96 21.99
CA LYS A 516 10.80 15.94 23.20
C LYS A 516 12.06 16.78 23.07
N LEU A 517 12.76 16.67 21.95
CA LEU A 517 13.99 17.44 21.74
C LEU A 517 13.69 18.93 21.64
N VAL A 518 12.66 19.30 20.88
CA VAL A 518 12.31 20.70 20.67
C VAL A 518 11.80 21.34 21.96
N LEU A 519 10.87 20.69 22.68
CA LEU A 519 10.36 21.21 23.95
C LEU A 519 11.44 21.18 25.05
N GLY A 520 12.17 20.07 25.19
CA GLY A 520 13.21 19.96 26.22
C GLY A 520 14.37 20.95 26.03
N THR A 521 14.72 21.28 24.79
CA THR A 521 15.87 22.15 24.49
C THR A 521 15.49 23.62 24.36
N PHE A 522 14.38 23.93 23.67
CA PHE A 522 14.07 25.30 23.25
C PHE A 522 12.94 25.97 24.02
N TYR A 523 12.17 25.25 24.85
CA TYR A 523 11.03 25.83 25.56
C TYR A 523 11.44 26.98 26.48
N PHE A 524 12.43 26.78 27.35
CA PHE A 524 12.90 27.82 28.26
C PHE A 524 13.64 28.97 27.55
N PRO A 525 14.60 28.73 26.63
CA PRO A 525 15.24 29.81 25.87
C PRO A 525 14.25 30.68 25.10
N LEU A 526 13.28 30.07 24.41
CA LEU A 526 12.26 30.82 23.67
C LEU A 526 11.34 31.60 24.60
N SER A 527 10.92 30.99 25.70
CA SER A 527 10.09 31.67 26.71
C SER A 527 10.80 32.87 27.32
N ARG A 528 12.12 32.79 27.54
CA ARG A 528 12.93 33.93 28.00
C ARG A 528 13.04 35.04 26.96
N LEU A 529 13.18 34.69 25.68
CA LEU A 529 13.21 35.68 24.60
C LEU A 529 11.86 36.39 24.45
N LEU A 530 10.75 35.65 24.50
CA LEU A 530 9.40 36.21 24.37
C LEU A 530 8.98 37.05 25.57
N GLN A 531 9.55 36.80 26.76
CA GLN A 531 9.35 37.66 27.93
C GLN A 531 9.83 39.11 27.72
N ASN A 532 10.66 39.38 26.71
CA ASN A 532 11.02 40.76 26.35
C ASN A 532 9.85 41.53 25.72
N PHE A 533 8.81 40.83 25.26
CA PHE A 533 7.66 41.42 24.55
C PHE A 533 6.31 41.14 25.23
N TYR A 534 6.21 40.08 26.04
CA TYR A 534 4.98 39.60 26.67
C TYR A 534 5.18 39.29 28.16
N ASP A 535 4.10 39.28 28.94
CA ASP A 535 4.13 38.80 30.32
C ASP A 535 4.50 37.31 30.38
N LYS A 536 5.06 36.87 31.52
CA LYS A 536 5.61 35.53 31.70
C LYS A 536 4.59 34.41 31.36
N PRO A 537 3.34 34.41 31.86
CA PRO A 537 2.32 33.43 31.44
C PRO A 537 2.10 33.37 29.92
N THR A 538 1.93 34.53 29.28
CA THR A 538 1.72 34.60 27.83
C THR A 538 2.93 34.12 27.05
N ALA A 539 4.14 34.50 27.46
CA ALA A 539 5.39 34.09 26.81
C ALA A 539 5.62 32.57 26.87
N PHE A 540 5.33 31.94 28.02
CA PHE A 540 5.41 30.49 28.17
C PHE A 540 4.33 29.78 27.33
N THR A 541 3.10 30.28 27.33
CA THR A 541 2.01 29.73 26.52
C THR A 541 2.31 29.83 25.03
N MET A 542 2.77 30.99 24.55
CA MET A 542 3.17 31.21 23.15
C MET A 542 4.35 30.32 22.76
N SER A 543 5.35 30.17 23.62
CA SER A 543 6.46 29.25 23.37
C SER A 543 5.99 27.81 23.24
N GLY A 544 5.07 27.37 24.11
CA GLY A 544 4.45 26.05 24.02
C GLY A 544 3.73 25.85 22.69
N LEU A 545 2.88 26.80 22.29
CA LEU A 545 2.13 26.73 21.02
C LEU A 545 3.06 26.73 19.80
N ILE A 546 4.08 27.59 19.76
CA ILE A 546 5.05 27.67 18.66
C ILE A 546 5.81 26.35 18.54
N LEU A 547 6.37 25.87 19.66
CA LEU A 547 7.21 24.67 19.68
C LEU A 547 6.40 23.38 19.47
N PHE A 548 5.11 23.36 19.76
CA PHE A 548 4.23 22.23 19.46
C PHE A 548 3.99 22.06 17.94
N CYS A 549 4.05 23.14 17.15
CA CYS A 549 3.83 23.07 15.70
C CYS A 549 5.09 22.63 14.91
N ILE A 550 6.29 22.88 15.43
CA ILE A 550 7.57 22.61 14.74
C ILE A 550 7.81 21.12 14.45
N PRO A 551 7.54 20.16 15.37
CA PRO A 551 7.83 18.74 15.18
C PRO A 551 7.22 18.11 13.93
N GLY A 552 6.09 18.65 13.44
CA GLY A 552 5.48 18.19 12.19
C GLY A 552 6.43 18.28 10.98
N ILE A 553 7.28 19.31 10.95
CA ILE A 553 8.29 19.55 9.91
C ILE A 553 9.24 18.35 9.78
N PHE A 554 9.69 17.77 10.91
CA PHE A 554 10.64 16.65 10.90
C PHE A 554 9.99 15.35 10.41
N GLY A 555 8.75 15.08 10.79
CA GLY A 555 7.98 13.94 10.29
C GLY A 555 7.73 14.03 8.79
N PHE A 556 7.38 15.23 8.31
CA PHE A 556 7.29 15.53 6.89
C PHE A 556 8.63 15.29 6.18
N LEU A 557 9.71 15.92 6.68
CA LEU A 557 11.04 15.85 6.09
C LEU A 557 11.56 14.41 5.99
N ALA A 558 11.41 13.60 7.04
CA ALA A 558 11.87 12.21 7.03
C ALA A 558 11.20 11.39 5.91
N TRP A 559 9.92 11.62 5.66
CA TRP A 559 9.19 10.93 4.60
C TRP A 559 9.54 11.45 3.20
N GLU A 560 9.64 12.77 3.06
CA GLU A 560 9.95 13.42 1.79
C GLU A 560 11.37 13.13 1.33
N LEU A 561 12.35 13.15 2.25
CA LEU A 561 13.73 12.77 1.96
C LEU A 561 13.85 11.31 1.53
N LYS A 562 13.06 10.40 2.12
CA LYS A 562 13.00 9.00 1.70
C LYS A 562 12.51 8.84 0.26
N GLU A 563 11.52 9.61 -0.15
CA GLU A 563 11.04 9.57 -1.55
C GLU A 563 12.02 10.28 -2.49
N ASN A 564 12.65 11.39 -2.06
CA ASN A 564 13.68 12.09 -2.83
C ASN A 564 14.93 11.24 -3.08
N TRP A 565 15.32 10.38 -2.12
CA TRP A 565 16.43 9.43 -2.29
C TRP A 565 16.24 8.55 -3.52
N LYS A 566 15.01 8.07 -3.75
CA LYS A 566 14.67 7.12 -4.83
C LYS A 566 14.56 7.76 -6.21
N LEU A 567 14.69 9.08 -6.31
CA LEU A 567 14.62 9.78 -7.59
C LEU A 567 15.83 9.48 -8.47
N TYR A 568 17.00 9.28 -7.87
CA TYR A 568 18.27 9.19 -8.59
C TYR A 568 18.60 7.77 -9.01
N ALA A 569 19.13 7.62 -10.24
CA ALA A 569 19.47 6.32 -10.84
C ALA A 569 20.47 5.53 -9.99
N ALA A 570 21.47 6.19 -9.44
CA ALA A 570 22.48 5.56 -8.59
C ALA A 570 21.94 5.09 -7.21
N ASN A 571 20.76 5.55 -6.81
CA ASN A 571 20.06 5.12 -5.60
C ASN A 571 19.01 4.03 -5.86
N ARG A 572 18.88 3.57 -7.12
CA ARG A 572 17.94 2.52 -7.54
C ARG A 572 18.19 1.22 -6.77
N SER A 573 17.13 0.44 -6.58
CA SER A 573 17.25 -0.93 -6.06
C SER A 573 18.06 -1.79 -7.04
N LYS A 574 19.02 -2.57 -6.53
CA LYS A 574 19.81 -3.50 -7.35
C LYS A 574 18.99 -4.65 -7.92
N THR A 575 17.89 -5.01 -7.27
CA THR A 575 16.96 -6.05 -7.72
C THR A 575 15.60 -5.46 -8.08
N LEU A 576 14.89 -6.10 -9.00
CA LEU A 576 13.50 -5.76 -9.29
C LEU A 576 12.63 -5.92 -8.04
N ARG A 577 11.84 -4.90 -7.72
CA ARG A 577 10.95 -4.87 -6.57
C ARG A 577 9.48 -4.92 -7.00
N PRO A 578 8.60 -5.39 -6.11
CA PRO A 578 7.17 -5.30 -6.33
C PRO A 578 6.72 -3.87 -6.59
N VAL A 579 5.87 -3.69 -7.61
CA VAL A 579 5.32 -2.41 -8.00
C VAL A 579 4.00 -2.17 -7.25
N ARG A 580 3.67 -0.89 -7.06
CA ARG A 580 2.38 -0.46 -6.52
C ARG A 580 1.36 -0.36 -7.65
N ILE A 581 0.20 -0.94 -7.45
CA ILE A 581 -0.92 -1.08 -8.38
C ILE A 581 -2.05 -0.15 -7.90
N GLY A 582 -2.68 0.54 -8.85
CA GLY A 582 -3.84 1.38 -8.63
C GLY A 582 -3.60 2.66 -7.83
N SER A 583 -4.69 3.41 -7.64
CA SER A 583 -4.71 4.70 -6.94
C SER A 583 -4.36 4.61 -5.45
N HIS A 584 -4.67 3.48 -4.80
CA HIS A 584 -4.35 3.22 -3.39
C HIS A 584 -2.87 2.85 -3.16
N GLY A 585 -2.14 2.52 -4.24
CA GLY A 585 -0.72 2.22 -4.20
C GLY A 585 -0.37 0.92 -3.46
N GLU A 586 -1.16 -0.13 -3.67
CA GLU A 586 -0.97 -1.45 -3.03
C GLU A 586 -0.16 -2.39 -3.93
N THR A 587 0.58 -3.34 -3.37
CA THR A 587 1.17 -4.43 -4.19
C THR A 587 0.11 -5.49 -4.48
N LEU A 588 0.27 -6.30 -5.52
CA LEU A 588 -0.64 -7.42 -5.80
C LEU A 588 -0.84 -8.33 -4.57
N ARG A 589 0.25 -8.65 -3.86
CA ARG A 589 0.18 -9.35 -2.57
C ARG A 589 -0.72 -8.64 -1.56
N ARG A 590 -0.62 -7.31 -1.45
CA ARG A 590 -1.49 -6.53 -0.55
C ARG A 590 -2.94 -6.49 -1.02
N LEU A 591 -3.22 -6.58 -2.32
CA LEU A 591 -4.60 -6.65 -2.82
C LEU A 591 -5.28 -7.98 -2.43
N LEU A 592 -4.54 -9.09 -2.47
CA LEU A 592 -5.07 -10.45 -2.28
C LEU A 592 -4.95 -11.02 -0.87
N VAL A 593 -3.82 -10.85 -0.18
CA VAL A 593 -3.58 -11.49 1.13
C VAL A 593 -4.26 -10.70 2.25
N PRO A 594 -5.25 -11.25 2.98
CA PRO A 594 -5.83 -10.57 4.13
C PRO A 594 -4.78 -10.32 5.23
N GLY A 595 -4.63 -9.08 5.69
CA GLY A 595 -3.62 -8.73 6.71
C GLY A 595 -3.72 -7.30 7.26
N PHE A 596 -2.69 -6.90 8.02
CA PHE A 596 -2.60 -5.60 8.73
C PHE A 596 -2.72 -4.37 7.81
N HIS A 597 -2.41 -4.53 6.52
CA HIS A 597 -2.53 -3.49 5.51
C HIS A 597 -2.99 -4.06 4.15
N SER A 598 -3.74 -5.17 4.15
CA SER A 598 -3.93 -5.96 2.93
C SER A 598 -5.22 -6.77 2.90
N GLY A 599 -5.66 -7.12 1.69
CA GLY A 599 -6.86 -7.88 1.37
C GLY A 599 -8.00 -7.02 0.81
N THR A 600 -7.70 -5.97 0.06
CA THR A 600 -8.70 -5.05 -0.53
C THR A 600 -9.76 -5.82 -1.32
N ILE A 601 -9.34 -6.74 -2.20
CA ILE A 601 -10.25 -7.57 -2.99
C ILE A 601 -11.12 -8.48 -2.09
N PRO A 602 -10.55 -9.32 -1.20
CA PRO A 602 -11.36 -10.12 -0.26
C PRO A 602 -12.33 -9.29 0.59
N ARG A 603 -11.91 -8.11 1.07
CA ARG A 603 -12.75 -7.20 1.86
C ARG A 603 -13.89 -6.63 1.04
N LEU A 604 -13.67 -6.25 -0.21
CA LEU A 604 -14.72 -5.76 -1.11
C LEU A 604 -15.75 -6.88 -1.40
N PHE A 605 -15.30 -8.11 -1.64
CA PHE A 605 -16.21 -9.27 -1.76
C PHE A 605 -17.01 -9.52 -0.48
N ALA A 606 -16.38 -9.44 0.70
CA ALA A 606 -17.07 -9.59 1.98
C ALA A 606 -18.13 -8.50 2.20
N LYS A 607 -17.82 -7.23 1.86
CA LYS A 607 -18.76 -6.11 1.92
C LYS A 607 -19.91 -6.29 0.93
N ARG A 608 -19.63 -6.73 -0.30
CA ARG A 608 -20.66 -7.06 -1.31
C ARG A 608 -21.61 -8.15 -0.82
N ARG A 609 -21.09 -9.26 -0.27
CA ARG A 609 -21.90 -10.33 0.33
C ARG A 609 -22.74 -9.83 1.51
N ARG A 610 -22.17 -8.98 2.38
CA ARG A 610 -22.92 -8.37 3.49
C ARG A 610 -24.04 -7.47 2.99
N ALA A 611 -23.78 -6.64 1.98
CA ALA A 611 -24.80 -5.80 1.35
C ALA A 611 -25.93 -6.64 0.74
N ALA A 612 -25.60 -7.75 0.06
CA ALA A 612 -26.58 -8.65 -0.51
C ALA A 612 -27.54 -9.25 0.53
N ARG A 613 -27.03 -9.63 1.70
CA ARG A 613 -27.86 -10.14 2.81
C ARG A 613 -28.83 -9.10 3.38
N HIS A 614 -28.54 -7.81 3.24
CA HIS A 614 -29.40 -6.72 3.72
C HIS A 614 -30.25 -6.07 2.63
N ALA A 615 -30.16 -6.55 1.37
CA ALA A 615 -30.85 -5.95 0.24
C ALA A 615 -32.38 -6.02 0.36
N GLY A 616 -32.91 -7.02 1.07
CA GLY A 616 -34.36 -7.14 1.33
C GLY A 616 -34.93 -6.11 2.31
N VAL A 617 -34.10 -5.34 3.03
CA VAL A 617 -34.53 -4.39 4.07
C VAL A 617 -34.76 -2.98 3.50
N ASP A 618 -34.07 -2.60 2.42
CA ASP A 618 -34.25 -1.29 1.77
C ASP A 618 -33.98 -1.40 0.25
N PRO A 619 -35.03 -1.50 -0.58
CA PRO A 619 -34.92 -1.65 -2.04
C PRO A 619 -34.37 -0.41 -2.77
N ARG A 620 -34.30 0.75 -2.10
CA ARG A 620 -34.05 2.04 -2.77
C ARG A 620 -32.57 2.34 -3.01
N VAL A 621 -31.65 1.60 -2.38
CA VAL A 621 -30.21 1.79 -2.55
C VAL A 621 -29.53 0.44 -2.70
N ASP A 622 -29.24 0.03 -3.93
CA ASP A 622 -28.46 -1.19 -4.18
C ASP A 622 -26.98 -0.97 -3.83
N LYS A 623 -26.68 -1.18 -2.54
CA LYS A 623 -25.31 -1.14 -2.00
C LYS A 623 -24.42 -2.20 -2.65
N GLN A 624 -24.95 -3.22 -3.33
CA GLN A 624 -24.15 -4.21 -4.04
C GLN A 624 -23.48 -3.61 -5.27
N VAL A 625 -24.20 -2.82 -6.06
CA VAL A 625 -23.67 -2.14 -7.26
C VAL A 625 -22.46 -1.30 -6.91
N ARG A 626 -22.52 -0.54 -5.81
CA ARG A 626 -21.39 0.25 -5.32
C ARG A 626 -20.12 -0.58 -5.05
N PHE A 627 -20.25 -1.78 -4.49
CA PHE A 627 -19.10 -2.65 -4.24
C PHE A 627 -18.64 -3.38 -5.51
N ALA A 628 -19.54 -3.66 -6.45
CA ALA A 628 -19.19 -4.19 -7.76
C ALA A 628 -18.37 -3.16 -8.58
N GLU A 629 -18.77 -1.88 -8.59
CA GLU A 629 -18.01 -0.79 -9.23
C GLU A 629 -16.60 -0.65 -8.63
N LYS A 630 -16.47 -0.77 -7.30
CA LYS A 630 -15.16 -0.78 -6.64
C LYS A 630 -14.31 -1.98 -7.05
N LEU A 631 -14.88 -3.18 -7.16
CA LEU A 631 -14.17 -4.35 -7.67
C LEU A 631 -13.74 -4.16 -9.11
N ASN A 632 -14.58 -3.55 -9.96
CA ASN A 632 -14.23 -3.21 -11.33
C ASN A 632 -13.06 -2.22 -11.40
N HIS A 633 -13.02 -1.23 -10.49
CA HIS A 633 -11.88 -0.31 -10.39
C HIS A 633 -10.56 -0.99 -9.99
N GLU A 634 -10.61 -2.00 -9.11
CA GLU A 634 -9.42 -2.81 -8.78
C GLU A 634 -9.00 -3.71 -9.96
N ALA A 635 -9.97 -4.27 -10.70
CA ALA A 635 -9.71 -5.06 -11.90
C ALA A 635 -9.02 -4.21 -13.00
N GLU A 636 -9.49 -2.98 -13.18
CA GLU A 636 -8.91 -1.99 -14.10
C GLU A 636 -7.49 -1.59 -13.69
N SER A 637 -7.23 -1.43 -12.38
CA SER A 637 -5.89 -1.15 -11.87
C SER A 637 -4.92 -2.31 -12.15
N LEU A 638 -5.39 -3.55 -12.06
CA LEU A 638 -4.63 -4.76 -12.40
C LEU A 638 -4.41 -4.90 -13.91
N ARG A 639 -5.39 -4.51 -14.72
CA ARG A 639 -5.26 -4.41 -16.18
C ARG A 639 -4.10 -3.48 -16.54
N HIS A 640 -4.11 -2.26 -16.01
CA HIS A 640 -3.05 -1.27 -16.26
C HIS A 640 -1.68 -1.75 -15.78
N PHE A 641 -1.62 -2.49 -14.68
CA PHE A 641 -0.37 -3.09 -14.20
C PHE A 641 0.22 -4.05 -15.25
N VAL A 642 -0.57 -4.96 -15.81
CA VAL A 642 -0.07 -5.91 -16.82
C VAL A 642 0.24 -5.22 -18.14
N GLU A 643 -0.62 -4.29 -18.57
CA GLU A 643 -0.41 -3.51 -19.79
C GLU A 643 0.92 -2.72 -19.72
N ARG A 644 1.20 -2.08 -18.59
CA ARG A 644 2.40 -1.24 -18.43
C ARG A 644 3.66 -2.04 -18.17
N GLU A 645 3.57 -3.13 -17.42
CA GLU A 645 4.75 -3.87 -16.96
C GLU A 645 5.16 -5.02 -17.88
N MET A 646 4.20 -5.64 -18.58
CA MET A 646 4.46 -6.81 -19.41
C MET A 646 4.21 -6.50 -20.89
N ILE A 647 3.00 -6.06 -21.25
CA ILE A 647 2.68 -5.78 -22.66
C ILE A 647 3.55 -4.64 -23.18
N GLY A 648 3.76 -3.59 -22.38
CA GLY A 648 4.66 -2.49 -22.75
C GLY A 648 6.09 -2.95 -23.06
N LEU A 649 6.59 -4.04 -22.45
CA LEU A 649 7.89 -4.62 -22.82
C LEU A 649 7.81 -5.45 -24.09
N LEU A 650 6.76 -6.28 -24.21
CA LEU A 650 6.55 -7.11 -25.40
C LEU A 650 6.35 -6.26 -26.66
N GLU A 651 5.64 -5.14 -26.58
CA GLU A 651 5.51 -4.19 -27.70
C GLU A 651 6.84 -3.59 -28.15
N GLN A 652 7.84 -3.53 -27.27
CA GLN A 652 9.18 -3.06 -27.62
C GLN A 652 10.06 -4.20 -28.14
N SER A 653 9.69 -5.46 -27.94
CA SER A 653 10.47 -6.63 -28.37
C SER A 653 10.49 -6.79 -29.89
N ARG A 654 11.59 -7.31 -30.42
CA ARG A 654 11.73 -7.62 -31.85
C ARG A 654 10.68 -8.62 -32.34
N THR A 655 10.37 -9.65 -31.54
CA THR A 655 9.43 -10.71 -31.95
C THR A 655 7.96 -10.36 -31.72
N PHE A 656 7.67 -9.47 -30.76
CA PHE A 656 6.31 -9.10 -30.38
C PHE A 656 5.85 -7.71 -30.86
N ARG A 657 6.73 -6.85 -31.39
CA ARG A 657 6.39 -5.48 -31.85
C ARG A 657 5.27 -5.42 -32.89
N ASP A 658 5.16 -6.44 -33.73
CA ASP A 658 4.16 -6.51 -34.81
C ASP A 658 2.86 -7.19 -34.34
N ARG A 659 2.76 -7.55 -33.06
CA ARG A 659 1.53 -8.06 -32.44
C ARG A 659 0.81 -6.96 -31.69
N SER A 660 -0.51 -7.06 -31.64
CA SER A 660 -1.36 -6.11 -30.91
C SER A 660 -1.91 -6.79 -29.66
N LEU A 661 -1.02 -7.07 -28.72
CA LEU A 661 -1.39 -7.70 -27.45
C LEU A 661 -2.21 -6.73 -26.59
N TYR A 662 -3.20 -7.26 -25.88
CA TYR A 662 -4.01 -6.48 -24.94
C TYR A 662 -4.52 -7.39 -23.81
N VAL A 663 -4.89 -6.78 -22.69
CA VAL A 663 -5.61 -7.50 -21.65
C VAL A 663 -7.09 -7.47 -22.01
N ASP A 664 -7.65 -8.63 -22.34
CA ASP A 664 -9.07 -8.78 -22.72
C ASP A 664 -9.98 -8.52 -21.52
N ARG A 665 -9.69 -9.20 -20.40
CA ARG A 665 -10.41 -9.03 -19.15
C ARG A 665 -9.55 -9.44 -17.95
N VAL A 666 -9.90 -8.88 -16.80
CA VAL A 666 -9.37 -9.28 -15.49
C VAL A 666 -10.52 -9.79 -14.64
N GLN A 667 -10.48 -11.07 -14.29
CA GLN A 667 -11.48 -11.69 -13.42
C GLN A 667 -10.97 -11.73 -11.98
N LEU A 668 -11.71 -11.12 -11.06
CA LEU A 668 -11.41 -11.13 -9.64
C LEU A 668 -12.28 -12.17 -8.92
N ALA A 669 -11.66 -12.92 -8.01
CA ALA A 669 -12.31 -13.78 -7.04
C ALA A 669 -11.86 -13.43 -5.61
N THR A 670 -12.36 -14.15 -4.60
CA THR A 670 -12.05 -13.81 -3.19
C THR A 670 -10.55 -13.95 -2.87
N ASN A 671 -9.87 -14.91 -3.49
CA ASN A 671 -8.45 -15.21 -3.29
C ASN A 671 -7.67 -15.40 -4.60
N ARG A 672 -8.24 -15.03 -5.75
CA ARG A 672 -7.63 -15.26 -7.07
C ARG A 672 -7.87 -14.09 -8.02
N VAL A 673 -6.90 -13.84 -8.90
CA VAL A 673 -6.99 -12.93 -10.04
C VAL A 673 -6.60 -13.72 -11.29
N SER A 674 -7.46 -13.73 -12.30
CA SER A 674 -7.18 -14.35 -13.60
C SER A 674 -7.13 -13.26 -14.67
N ILE A 675 -6.03 -13.23 -15.42
CA ILE A 675 -5.72 -12.19 -16.41
C ILE A 675 -5.70 -12.84 -17.78
N PHE A 676 -6.58 -12.40 -18.67
CA PHE A 676 -6.75 -12.92 -20.02
C PHE A 676 -6.00 -12.01 -21.00
N LEU A 677 -4.98 -12.53 -21.68
CA LEU A 677 -4.20 -11.81 -22.68
C LEU A 677 -4.63 -12.23 -24.08
N GLY A 678 -5.18 -11.29 -24.85
CA GLY A 678 -5.56 -11.49 -26.25
C GLY A 678 -4.54 -10.91 -27.23
N ASP A 679 -4.60 -11.35 -28.48
CA ASP A 679 -3.91 -10.74 -29.63
C ASP A 679 -4.96 -10.26 -30.63
N ARG A 680 -5.06 -8.95 -30.89
CA ARG A 680 -6.10 -8.42 -31.80
C ARG A 680 -5.95 -8.90 -33.24
N ARG A 681 -4.75 -9.32 -33.65
CA ARG A 681 -4.47 -9.75 -35.03
C ARG A 681 -4.79 -11.22 -35.27
N HIS A 682 -4.86 -12.03 -34.21
CA HIS A 682 -5.08 -13.47 -34.29
C HIS A 682 -6.23 -13.85 -33.35
N ALA A 683 -7.37 -14.27 -33.91
CA ALA A 683 -8.54 -14.72 -33.15
C ALA A 683 -8.32 -16.13 -32.56
N VAL A 684 -7.34 -16.26 -31.66
CA VAL A 684 -6.96 -17.50 -30.97
C VAL A 684 -7.30 -17.37 -29.48
N GLU A 685 -7.45 -18.51 -28.80
CA GLU A 685 -7.69 -18.58 -27.36
C GLU A 685 -6.66 -17.71 -26.58
N PRO A 686 -7.12 -16.90 -25.61
CA PRO A 686 -6.25 -16.02 -24.85
C PRO A 686 -5.30 -16.81 -23.93
N VAL A 687 -4.14 -16.22 -23.64
CA VAL A 687 -3.29 -16.73 -22.56
C VAL A 687 -3.90 -16.33 -21.23
N VAL A 688 -4.07 -17.27 -20.30
CA VAL A 688 -4.61 -17.00 -18.97
C VAL A 688 -3.51 -17.12 -17.92
N ILE A 689 -3.16 -16.00 -17.30
CA ILE A 689 -2.22 -15.94 -16.16
C ILE A 689 -3.04 -15.81 -14.88
N GLU A 690 -2.87 -16.74 -13.94
CA GLU A 690 -3.54 -16.71 -12.65
C GLU A 690 -2.58 -16.33 -11.52
N PHE A 691 -3.08 -15.51 -10.59
CA PHE A 691 -2.44 -15.22 -9.31
C PHE A 691 -3.41 -15.63 -8.20
N ALA A 692 -3.03 -16.61 -7.40
CA ALA A 692 -3.83 -17.13 -6.30
C ALA A 692 -3.14 -16.89 -4.95
N GLU A 693 -3.92 -16.51 -3.96
CA GLU A 693 -3.53 -16.53 -2.57
C GLU A 693 -3.81 -17.92 -1.98
N GLN A 694 -2.76 -18.60 -1.54
CA GLN A 694 -2.81 -19.91 -0.90
C GLN A 694 -1.95 -19.89 0.37
N SER A 695 -2.59 -19.98 1.53
CA SER A 695 -1.91 -20.03 2.84
C SER A 695 -0.90 -18.90 3.09
N GLY A 696 -1.21 -17.68 2.63
CA GLY A 696 -0.34 -16.49 2.75
C GLY A 696 0.72 -16.35 1.64
N TRP A 697 0.78 -17.29 0.71
CA TRP A 697 1.66 -17.26 -0.47
C TRP A 697 0.89 -16.75 -1.69
N ILE A 698 1.57 -15.95 -2.51
CA ILE A 698 1.10 -15.65 -3.86
C ILE A 698 1.71 -16.70 -4.78
N VAL A 699 0.84 -17.58 -5.27
CA VAL A 699 1.12 -18.64 -6.22
C VAL A 699 0.65 -18.16 -7.59
N THR A 700 1.44 -18.41 -8.63
CA THR A 700 1.05 -18.09 -10.00
C THR A 700 1.23 -19.30 -10.92
N GLU A 701 0.46 -19.29 -12.01
CA GLU A 701 0.55 -20.25 -13.10
C GLU A 701 0.07 -19.60 -14.39
N VAL A 702 0.53 -20.14 -15.52
CA VAL A 702 -0.12 -19.96 -16.82
C VAL A 702 -1.14 -21.09 -16.97
N ALA A 703 -2.37 -20.81 -16.52
CA ALA A 703 -3.45 -21.79 -16.47
C ALA A 703 -3.83 -22.29 -17.87
N GLU A 704 -3.91 -21.37 -18.83
CA GLU A 704 -4.16 -21.67 -20.23
C GLU A 704 -3.08 -21.01 -21.10
N PRO A 705 -2.30 -21.78 -21.88
CA PRO A 705 -1.27 -21.21 -22.73
C PRO A 705 -1.84 -20.53 -23.99
N GLY A 706 -3.11 -20.76 -24.35
CA GLY A 706 -3.78 -20.11 -25.49
C GLY A 706 -2.92 -20.06 -26.77
N TRP A 707 -2.82 -18.86 -27.35
CA TRP A 707 -1.99 -18.58 -28.53
C TRP A 707 -0.49 -18.82 -28.36
N LEU A 708 0.06 -19.03 -27.15
CA LEU A 708 1.48 -19.40 -26.98
C LEU A 708 1.81 -20.78 -27.57
N ARG A 709 0.80 -21.65 -27.73
CA ARG A 709 0.96 -22.98 -28.34
C ARG A 709 1.50 -22.89 -29.77
N GLU A 710 1.05 -21.90 -30.52
CA GLU A 710 1.38 -21.71 -31.93
C GLU A 710 2.69 -20.91 -32.13
N MET A 711 3.28 -20.42 -31.04
CA MET A 711 4.47 -19.59 -31.10
C MET A 711 5.76 -20.41 -31.18
N THR A 712 6.80 -19.80 -31.75
CA THR A 712 8.14 -20.37 -31.81
C THR A 712 8.77 -20.44 -30.42
N GLU A 713 9.78 -21.30 -30.22
CA GLU A 713 10.51 -21.35 -28.95
C GLU A 713 11.26 -20.06 -28.64
N GLU A 714 11.63 -19.29 -29.66
CA GLU A 714 12.22 -17.96 -29.51
C GLU A 714 11.21 -16.98 -28.87
N ASP A 715 9.99 -16.91 -29.43
CA ASP A 715 8.90 -16.10 -28.88
C ASP A 715 8.54 -16.51 -27.45
N ARG A 716 8.42 -17.83 -27.21
CA ARG A 716 8.17 -18.38 -25.88
C ARG A 716 9.28 -17.99 -24.90
N THR A 717 10.53 -17.88 -25.35
CA THR A 717 11.66 -17.43 -24.51
C THR A 717 11.55 -15.95 -24.14
N VAL A 718 11.20 -15.09 -25.09
CA VAL A 718 10.93 -13.66 -24.79
C VAL A 718 9.75 -13.52 -23.83
N PHE A 719 8.67 -14.27 -24.06
CA PHE A 719 7.51 -14.28 -23.18
C PHE A 719 7.86 -14.74 -21.77
N ARG A 720 8.67 -15.80 -21.60
CA ARG A 720 9.20 -16.24 -20.30
C ARG A 720 9.98 -15.11 -19.60
N GLY A 721 10.79 -14.35 -20.34
CA GLY A 721 11.50 -13.17 -19.81
C GLY A 721 10.55 -12.10 -19.29
N ALA A 722 9.54 -11.73 -20.08
CA ALA A 722 8.49 -10.78 -19.67
C ALA A 722 7.71 -11.28 -18.44
N LEU A 723 7.37 -12.56 -18.42
CA LEU A 723 6.65 -13.23 -17.33
C LEU A 723 7.46 -13.23 -16.02
N ALA A 724 8.77 -13.50 -16.09
CA ALA A 724 9.67 -13.41 -14.94
C ALA A 724 9.66 -11.99 -14.33
N GLY A 725 9.71 -10.96 -15.18
CA GLY A 725 9.59 -9.56 -14.77
C GLY A 725 8.25 -9.27 -14.09
N LEU A 726 7.14 -9.69 -14.72
CA LEU A 726 5.79 -9.53 -14.18
C LEU A 726 5.66 -10.20 -12.80
N TYR A 727 6.15 -11.42 -12.64
CA TYR A 727 6.09 -12.17 -11.39
C TYR A 727 6.89 -11.49 -10.28
N LYS A 728 8.09 -10.96 -10.57
CA LYS A 728 8.86 -10.19 -9.59
C LYS A 728 8.15 -8.89 -9.19
N ARG A 729 7.55 -8.18 -10.16
CA ARG A 729 6.79 -6.95 -9.91
C ARG A 729 5.46 -7.20 -9.20
N GLY A 730 4.87 -8.38 -9.36
CA GLY A 730 3.67 -8.85 -8.67
C GLY A 730 3.92 -9.42 -7.27
N ALA A 731 5.16 -9.46 -6.79
CA ALA A 731 5.54 -10.11 -5.53
C ALA A 731 5.17 -11.61 -5.46
N VAL A 732 5.23 -12.32 -6.59
CA VAL A 732 5.03 -13.77 -6.64
C VAL A 732 6.12 -14.46 -5.83
N ARG A 733 5.73 -15.47 -5.06
CA ARG A 733 6.65 -16.25 -4.22
C ARG A 733 6.81 -17.68 -4.69
N LEU A 734 5.77 -18.26 -5.29
CA LEU A 734 5.72 -19.63 -5.80
C LEU A 734 5.19 -19.61 -7.23
N VAL A 735 5.77 -20.42 -8.11
CA VAL A 735 5.33 -20.63 -9.50
C VAL A 735 5.02 -22.11 -9.65
N ARG A 736 3.83 -22.45 -10.16
CA ARG A 736 3.42 -23.87 -10.26
C ARG A 736 4.29 -24.64 -11.22
N GLU A 737 4.63 -24.08 -12.37
CA GLU A 737 5.48 -24.68 -13.39
C GLU A 737 6.85 -25.06 -12.82
N GLN A 738 7.41 -24.19 -11.98
CA GLN A 738 8.65 -24.45 -11.26
C GLN A 738 8.49 -25.63 -10.29
N ILE A 739 7.45 -25.62 -9.44
CA ILE A 739 7.19 -26.70 -8.48
C ILE A 739 7.01 -28.03 -9.21
N GLU A 740 6.13 -28.05 -10.22
CA GLU A 740 5.81 -29.22 -11.02
C GLU A 740 7.06 -29.78 -11.69
N SER A 741 7.93 -28.94 -12.27
CA SER A 741 9.18 -29.40 -12.91
C SER A 741 10.10 -30.23 -11.99
N HIS A 742 10.03 -30.00 -10.68
CA HIS A 742 10.78 -30.76 -9.67
C HIS A 742 9.99 -31.93 -9.06
N LEU A 743 8.66 -31.93 -9.18
CA LEU A 743 7.81 -33.03 -8.73
C LEU A 743 7.59 -34.10 -9.82
N VAL A 744 7.71 -33.77 -11.11
CA VAL A 744 7.67 -34.73 -12.25
C VAL A 744 8.82 -35.75 -12.18
N ALA A 745 9.94 -35.41 -11.53
CA ALA A 745 11.16 -36.21 -11.53
C ALA A 745 11.11 -37.48 -10.64
N ALA A 746 10.06 -37.68 -9.84
CA ALA A 746 9.86 -38.89 -9.05
C ALA A 746 8.90 -39.85 -9.79
N PRO A 747 9.33 -41.05 -10.21
CA PRO A 747 8.42 -42.01 -10.82
C PRO A 747 7.30 -42.36 -9.84
N LEU A 748 6.06 -42.38 -10.32
CA LEU A 748 4.93 -42.93 -9.56
C LEU A 748 5.33 -44.35 -9.11
N PRO A 749 5.34 -44.66 -7.81
CA PRO A 749 5.77 -45.96 -7.34
C PRO A 749 4.86 -47.05 -7.95
N PRO A 750 5.42 -48.15 -8.50
CA PRO A 750 4.62 -49.22 -9.04
C PRO A 750 3.78 -49.83 -7.93
N GLY A 751 2.45 -49.71 -8.06
CA GLY A 751 1.43 -50.40 -7.26
C GLY A 751 1.83 -50.70 -5.82
N GLY A 752 1.88 -49.68 -4.96
CA GLY A 752 1.83 -49.93 -3.52
C GLY A 752 0.53 -50.67 -3.23
N GLN A 753 0.61 -51.89 -2.70
CA GLN A 753 -0.56 -52.74 -2.40
C GLN A 753 -1.62 -51.92 -1.67
N ALA A 754 -2.71 -51.63 -2.37
CA ALA A 754 -3.91 -51.05 -1.80
C ALA A 754 -4.54 -52.10 -0.89
N THR A 755 -4.31 -52.01 0.42
CA THR A 755 -5.19 -52.64 1.40
C THR A 755 -6.42 -51.76 1.57
N GLY A 756 -7.28 -51.73 0.56
CA GLY A 756 -8.54 -50.98 0.53
C GLY A 756 -9.24 -51.11 -0.82
N PRO A 757 -10.58 -51.25 -0.87
CA PRO A 757 -11.30 -51.62 -2.10
C PRO A 757 -11.25 -50.48 -3.12
N CYS A 758 -10.39 -50.58 -4.12
CA CYS A 758 -10.19 -49.55 -5.14
C CYS A 758 -10.92 -49.88 -6.44
N ARG A 759 -11.71 -48.92 -6.92
CA ARG A 759 -12.25 -48.86 -8.29
C ARG A 759 -11.67 -47.69 -9.11
N ASP A 760 -10.67 -46.97 -8.58
CA ASP A 760 -10.21 -45.69 -9.17
C ASP A 760 -8.74 -45.67 -9.63
N ALA A 761 -8.06 -46.83 -9.71
CA ALA A 761 -6.65 -46.92 -10.13
C ALA A 761 -6.42 -46.49 -11.60
N GLU A 762 -7.44 -46.56 -12.46
CA GLU A 762 -7.36 -46.10 -13.85
C GLU A 762 -7.31 -44.57 -13.99
N MET A 763 -7.75 -43.80 -12.98
CA MET A 763 -7.82 -42.33 -13.05
C MET A 763 -6.44 -41.64 -12.90
N LEU A 764 -5.43 -42.36 -12.40
CA LEU A 764 -4.07 -41.87 -12.19
C LEU A 764 -3.13 -42.13 -13.38
N ALA A 765 -3.48 -43.05 -14.29
CA ALA A 765 -2.63 -43.49 -15.39
C ALA A 765 -2.30 -42.40 -16.44
N GLY A 766 -2.93 -41.23 -16.36
CA GLY A 766 -2.69 -40.07 -17.24
C GLY A 766 -2.10 -38.83 -16.59
N ARG A 767 -1.79 -38.83 -15.27
CA ARG A 767 -1.25 -37.64 -14.58
C ARG A 767 0.27 -37.68 -14.50
N ALA A 768 0.93 -36.69 -15.09
CA ALA A 768 2.39 -36.56 -15.12
C ALA A 768 3.02 -36.09 -13.77
N THR A 769 2.22 -35.71 -12.77
CA THR A 769 2.68 -35.12 -11.50
C THR A 769 1.91 -35.62 -10.28
N HIS A 770 2.59 -35.68 -9.12
CA HIS A 770 1.94 -35.92 -7.83
C HIS A 770 0.99 -34.77 -7.47
N PRO A 771 -0.26 -35.02 -7.05
CA PRO A 771 -1.13 -33.98 -6.51
C PRO A 771 -0.47 -33.27 -5.33
N TYR A 772 -0.61 -31.94 -5.26
CA TYR A 772 -0.03 -31.15 -4.19
C TYR A 772 -0.89 -29.92 -3.87
N ASP A 773 -0.70 -29.36 -2.67
CA ASP A 773 -1.30 -28.11 -2.23
C ASP A 773 -0.32 -27.31 -1.35
N VAL A 774 -0.55 -26.00 -1.24
CA VAL A 774 0.24 -25.08 -0.40
C VAL A 774 -0.49 -24.83 0.91
N SER A 775 -0.02 -25.46 1.98
CA SER A 775 -0.56 -25.32 3.33
C SER A 775 0.27 -24.35 4.20
N PRO A 776 -0.22 -23.95 5.39
CA PRO A 776 0.55 -23.15 6.33
C PRO A 776 1.86 -23.83 6.78
N ASP A 777 1.91 -25.16 6.76
CA ASP A 777 3.08 -25.94 7.17
C ASP A 777 4.09 -26.16 6.03
N GLY A 778 3.72 -25.84 4.79
CA GLY A 778 4.57 -25.95 3.61
C GLY A 778 3.84 -26.52 2.40
N LEU A 779 4.62 -27.04 1.44
CA LEU A 779 4.08 -27.71 0.26
C LEU A 779 3.73 -29.16 0.63
N VAL A 780 2.45 -29.52 0.58
CA VAL A 780 1.95 -30.86 0.88
C VAL A 780 1.79 -31.61 -0.43
N VAL A 781 2.44 -32.78 -0.54
CA VAL A 781 2.42 -33.63 -1.73
C VAL A 781 1.77 -34.95 -1.35
N TRP A 782 0.83 -35.43 -2.16
CA TRP A 782 0.18 -36.72 -2.00
C TRP A 782 0.74 -37.72 -3.03
N PRO A 783 1.79 -38.48 -2.67
CA PRO A 783 2.52 -39.28 -3.63
C PRO A 783 1.67 -40.36 -4.32
N TYR A 784 0.64 -40.88 -3.64
CA TYR A 784 -0.21 -41.98 -4.12
C TYR A 784 -1.60 -41.52 -4.62
N GLY A 785 -1.89 -40.22 -4.65
CA GLY A 785 -3.16 -39.69 -5.18
C GLY A 785 -4.43 -39.92 -4.34
N HIS A 786 -4.44 -40.86 -3.39
CA HIS A 786 -5.59 -41.18 -2.53
C HIS A 786 -5.81 -40.20 -1.36
N PHE A 787 -5.06 -39.09 -1.28
CA PHE A 787 -5.11 -38.06 -0.24
C PHE A 787 -4.90 -38.48 1.23
N GLU A 788 -4.77 -39.78 1.52
CA GLU A 788 -4.55 -40.31 2.88
C GLU A 788 -3.12 -40.12 3.40
N SER A 789 -2.14 -40.27 2.52
CA SER A 789 -0.70 -40.20 2.85
C SER A 789 -0.09 -38.93 2.28
N ALA A 790 0.40 -38.07 3.16
CA ALA A 790 0.92 -36.75 2.79
C ALA A 790 2.40 -36.59 3.17
N VAL A 791 3.17 -36.03 2.23
CA VAL A 791 4.56 -35.63 2.42
C VAL A 791 4.66 -34.11 2.36
N THR A 792 5.12 -33.47 3.43
CA THR A 792 5.23 -32.02 3.53
C THR A 792 6.68 -31.55 3.35
N TYR A 793 6.90 -30.65 2.40
CA TYR A 793 8.12 -29.86 2.26
C TYR A 793 7.94 -28.52 3.00
N PRO A 794 8.59 -28.33 4.16
CA PRO A 794 8.45 -27.10 4.96
C PRO A 794 9.15 -25.93 4.28
N LEU A 795 8.39 -25.08 3.59
CA LEU A 795 8.85 -23.94 2.79
C LEU A 795 9.52 -22.81 3.58
N GLU A 796 9.75 -22.96 4.88
CA GLU A 796 10.48 -22.01 5.74
C GLU A 796 11.91 -22.48 6.08
N ASN A 797 12.23 -23.74 5.80
CA ASN A 797 13.57 -24.28 6.08
C ASN A 797 14.60 -23.75 5.07
N ILE A 798 15.80 -23.51 5.57
CA ILE A 798 16.95 -22.98 4.83
C ILE A 798 18.16 -23.84 5.25
N PRO A 799 19.06 -24.21 4.33
CA PRO A 799 19.00 -24.00 2.88
C PRO A 799 18.24 -25.09 2.10
N THR A 800 18.02 -26.25 2.73
CA THR A 800 17.48 -27.46 2.09
C THR A 800 16.15 -27.85 2.72
N LEU A 801 15.15 -28.11 1.87
CA LEU A 801 13.81 -28.54 2.24
C LEU A 801 13.80 -30.07 2.36
N SER A 802 13.83 -30.56 3.60
CA SER A 802 13.71 -31.99 3.87
C SER A 802 12.22 -32.39 3.99
N PRO A 803 11.72 -33.31 3.15
CA PRO A 803 10.34 -33.76 3.22
C PRO A 803 10.06 -34.55 4.51
N LYS A 804 8.85 -34.42 5.04
CA LYS A 804 8.37 -35.11 6.24
C LYS A 804 6.98 -35.72 6.00
N PRO A 805 6.70 -36.97 6.43
CA PRO A 805 7.62 -37.91 7.08
C PRO A 805 8.70 -38.44 6.13
N ARG A 806 9.94 -38.60 6.61
CA ARG A 806 11.09 -39.02 5.76
C ARG A 806 10.95 -40.42 5.19
N SER A 807 10.36 -41.35 5.94
CA SER A 807 10.13 -42.74 5.51
C SER A 807 9.20 -42.79 4.31
N LEU A 808 8.07 -42.09 4.39
CA LEU A 808 7.08 -41.97 3.32
C LEU A 808 7.66 -41.27 2.09
N ALA A 809 8.40 -40.17 2.30
CA ALA A 809 9.05 -39.44 1.23
C ALA A 809 10.06 -40.30 0.47
N ARG A 810 10.90 -41.07 1.17
CA ARG A 810 11.86 -42.00 0.56
C ARG A 810 11.15 -43.11 -0.24
N ALA A 811 10.07 -43.68 0.30
CA ALA A 811 9.28 -44.70 -0.40
C ALA A 811 8.66 -44.17 -1.70
N ALA A 812 8.29 -42.89 -1.71
CA ALA A 812 7.72 -42.20 -2.87
C ALA A 812 8.76 -41.56 -3.82
N GLY A 813 10.06 -41.76 -3.62
CA GLY A 813 11.11 -41.13 -4.44
C GLY A 813 11.26 -39.61 -4.24
N LEU A 814 10.63 -39.04 -3.22
CA LEU A 814 10.66 -37.62 -2.89
C LEU A 814 11.88 -37.29 -2.03
N GLY A 815 12.96 -36.85 -2.68
CA GLY A 815 14.22 -36.46 -2.03
C GLY A 815 14.19 -35.05 -1.41
N PRO A 816 15.19 -34.70 -0.58
CA PRO A 816 15.43 -33.32 -0.16
C PRO A 816 15.70 -32.42 -1.37
N LEU A 817 15.11 -31.23 -1.38
CA LEU A 817 15.28 -30.25 -2.46
C LEU A 817 15.91 -28.97 -1.93
N PRO A 818 16.78 -28.29 -2.70
CA PRO A 818 17.20 -26.94 -2.31
C PRO A 818 15.99 -26.01 -2.32
N ARG A 819 15.95 -25.03 -1.42
CA ARG A 819 14.83 -24.08 -1.34
C ARG A 819 14.60 -23.35 -2.67
N THR A 820 15.66 -23.05 -3.41
CA THR A 820 15.63 -22.43 -4.73
C THR A 820 14.90 -23.27 -5.78
N ALA A 821 14.78 -24.59 -5.59
CA ALA A 821 14.00 -25.44 -6.50
C ALA A 821 12.50 -25.16 -6.41
N LEU A 822 11.96 -24.86 -5.22
CA LEU A 822 10.52 -24.69 -5.02
C LEU A 822 10.08 -23.23 -4.80
N VAL A 823 10.97 -22.36 -4.33
CA VAL A 823 10.63 -20.99 -3.93
C VAL A 823 11.19 -19.99 -4.94
N PHE A 824 10.31 -19.48 -5.82
CA PHE A 824 10.66 -18.47 -6.83
C PHE A 824 11.24 -17.18 -6.22
N GLU A 825 10.78 -16.79 -5.02
CA GLU A 825 11.22 -15.57 -4.33
C GLU A 825 12.76 -15.49 -4.17
N GLU A 826 13.44 -16.63 -3.97
CA GLU A 826 14.89 -16.70 -3.79
C GLU A 826 15.70 -16.29 -5.04
N HIS A 827 15.11 -16.44 -6.23
CA HIS A 827 15.75 -16.11 -7.50
C HIS A 827 15.74 -14.60 -7.72
N SER A 828 16.75 -13.89 -7.21
CA SER A 828 16.85 -12.44 -7.35
C SER A 828 17.08 -12.04 -8.81
N LEU A 829 16.24 -11.17 -9.37
CA LEU A 829 16.47 -10.61 -10.70
C LEU A 829 17.15 -9.25 -10.56
N LEU A 830 18.44 -9.18 -10.95
CA LEU A 830 19.20 -7.93 -10.90
C LEU A 830 18.72 -6.96 -11.98
N TRP A 831 18.77 -5.67 -11.65
CA TRP A 831 18.38 -4.62 -12.58
C TRP A 831 19.26 -4.58 -13.84
N GLU A 832 20.58 -4.76 -13.68
CA GLU A 832 21.51 -4.76 -14.81
C GLU A 832 21.27 -5.96 -15.75
N ASP A 833 21.06 -7.16 -15.21
CA ASP A 833 20.74 -8.35 -16.00
C ASP A 833 19.41 -8.17 -16.74
N TRP A 834 18.41 -7.58 -16.08
CA TRP A 834 17.12 -7.24 -16.68
C TRP A 834 17.27 -6.25 -17.84
N ARG A 835 18.03 -5.18 -17.65
CA ARG A 835 18.30 -4.17 -18.68
C ARG A 835 19.06 -4.79 -19.86
N ALA A 836 20.14 -5.51 -19.57
CA ALA A 836 21.01 -6.13 -20.57
C ALA A 836 20.24 -7.16 -21.42
N TYR A 837 19.35 -7.95 -20.81
CA TYR A 837 18.51 -8.91 -21.53
C TYR A 837 17.67 -8.23 -22.61
N TRP A 838 16.95 -7.16 -22.26
CA TRP A 838 16.09 -6.45 -23.22
C TRP A 838 16.88 -5.66 -24.26
N GLU A 839 18.06 -5.13 -23.91
CA GLU A 839 18.95 -4.51 -24.90
C GLU A 839 19.53 -5.54 -25.88
N THR A 840 19.87 -6.73 -25.39
CA THR A 840 20.41 -7.81 -26.21
C THR A 840 19.36 -8.38 -27.17
N GLU A 841 18.11 -8.54 -26.70
CA GLU A 841 16.98 -9.00 -27.51
C GLU A 841 16.71 -8.12 -28.75
N GLN A 842 17.05 -6.82 -28.66
CA GLN A 842 16.95 -5.88 -29.78
C GLN A 842 18.08 -6.02 -30.80
N ASN A 843 19.29 -6.35 -30.35
CA ASN A 843 20.53 -6.19 -31.13
C ASN A 843 21.05 -7.51 -31.71
N LEU A 844 20.81 -8.64 -31.05
CA LEU A 844 21.31 -9.95 -31.50
C LEU A 844 20.25 -10.74 -32.27
N SER A 845 20.73 -11.50 -33.26
CA SER A 845 19.92 -12.52 -33.95
C SER A 845 19.60 -13.72 -33.06
N ALA A 846 20.34 -13.92 -31.96
CA ALA A 846 20.15 -15.01 -31.00
C ALA A 846 19.92 -14.44 -29.59
N ILE A 847 18.77 -14.78 -29.00
CA ILE A 847 18.34 -14.28 -27.68
C ILE A 847 19.17 -14.98 -26.59
N PRO A 848 19.69 -14.25 -25.59
CA PRO A 848 20.43 -14.86 -24.49
C PRO A 848 19.57 -15.90 -23.75
N ILE A 849 20.22 -16.99 -23.30
CA ILE A 849 19.59 -18.09 -22.57
C ILE A 849 18.95 -17.54 -21.28
N ARG A 850 17.71 -17.99 -21.00
CA ARG A 850 16.84 -17.72 -19.84
C ARG A 850 17.36 -16.71 -18.80
N LEU A 851 16.65 -15.58 -18.69
CA LEU A 851 16.85 -14.54 -17.68
C LEU A 851 16.91 -15.05 -16.23
N VAL A 852 16.16 -16.10 -15.91
CA VAL A 852 16.24 -16.80 -14.62
C VAL A 852 16.61 -18.26 -14.90
N ALA A 853 17.89 -18.58 -14.76
CA ALA A 853 18.40 -19.92 -15.01
C ALA A 853 17.76 -20.94 -14.06
N ASN A 854 17.49 -22.15 -14.56
CA ASN A 854 16.94 -23.28 -13.79
C ASN A 854 15.57 -23.05 -13.15
N VAL A 855 14.78 -22.13 -13.68
CA VAL A 855 13.37 -21.95 -13.32
C VAL A 855 12.50 -22.20 -14.55
N GLU A 856 11.53 -23.11 -14.41
CA GLU A 856 10.47 -23.29 -15.39
C GLU A 856 9.32 -22.33 -15.08
N LEU A 857 8.95 -21.52 -16.07
CA LEU A 857 7.86 -20.52 -15.98
C LEU A 857 6.71 -20.80 -16.93
N LEU A 858 6.91 -21.72 -17.89
CA LEU A 858 5.89 -22.21 -18.79
C LEU A 858 5.93 -23.73 -18.74
N LYS A 859 4.77 -24.38 -18.84
CA LYS A 859 4.71 -25.82 -19.06
C LYS A 859 5.40 -26.14 -20.40
N ARG A 860 5.90 -27.38 -20.54
CA ARG A 860 6.30 -27.86 -21.87
C ARG A 860 5.03 -27.99 -22.69
N ILE A 861 4.89 -27.14 -23.71
CA ILE A 861 3.73 -26.99 -24.56
C ILE A 861 4.01 -27.65 -25.91
#